data_AF-A0A8H8BUK9-F1
#
_entry.id   AF-A0A8H8BUK9-F1
#
_cell.length_a   1.000
_cell.length_b   1.000
_cell.length_c   1.000
_cell.angle_alpha   90.00
_cell.angle_beta   90.00
_cell.angle_gamma   90.00
#
_symmetry.space_group_name_H-M   'P 1'
#
loop_
_entity.id
_entity.type
_entity.pdbx_description
1 polymer ?
#
loop_
_entity_poly.entity_id
_entity_poly.type
_entity_poly.pdbx_seq_one_letter_code
_entity_poly.pdbx_strand_id
1 'polypeptide(L)'
;MDTQLDLDRELRPQKQQRVQGASSKIPTDPENLMDNWFISARETKKQKESSDPRDLRAWKARRALHPLSDEKVQWGSWQYSRKSGQRKWAVHRNDQHKLSRKTSALTLEESSCNLPIEYGDLEISWIYRDFWVSGETQEFLEQLYSKFGKDGVIPEQKVWEIFACLVSELVPEDRKWTGAPEHIVASPNTIWQVGKCMLHIITKGRFWDEDNNALNPKDGDEKFGIFKQKVLQTKYSKSLMKYILGCLSVKEYERFTRKDLIDHFGRVRAVYEGTYDPPPVEEPLDGPYEPSDPRIPKGLTQEEGLFYEGLIQIVEDRETQFKKDGIDRKPHVVTITDLAKDYDDLMAMMCLKEFDRMGIIQIEGFVANLMPAERRALFGRGALDSLGRQDLPIGIGSIGDAQRHLNNYMHEFDNTEDFIAPESTSLPKGQELLKKIFTERTTNDKKLTVLTISSLMDIAEFSQDHTELLKNGIANVVLQGGYRMINHKLVPDSAAANNRFDLEGAATFHNFMQDYDIPSTAWTKVAANATPIYSSLFEFLHDTGHPLGRYLRSVQTSQELNFYARCCSDHPFAPHMTQDWAVKTKSTWFAAGHEPDEEYPMGEDMLPYFTKVIGYDALAVVGASGGDVLQKFGIVKPLKKRLDAEHPLHHIVGIPKTDGVDDEDGLPEEENLDGRMMGVAISALMKGSILSVQQKLL
;
A
#
# COMPACT_ATOMS: atom_id res chain seq x y z
N MET A 1 -23.01 -34.63 -19.97
CA MET A 1 -22.13 -34.50 -18.80
C MET A 1 -21.65 -33.06 -18.82
N ASP A 2 -22.37 -32.16 -18.16
CA ASP A 2 -21.95 -30.76 -18.03
C ASP A 2 -20.80 -30.71 -17.03
N THR A 3 -19.57 -30.68 -17.53
CA THR A 3 -18.43 -30.22 -16.74
C THR A 3 -18.64 -28.73 -16.51
N GLN A 4 -19.23 -28.39 -15.36
CA GLN A 4 -19.32 -27.01 -14.89
C GLN A 4 -17.89 -26.47 -14.76
N LEU A 5 -17.49 -25.61 -15.71
CA LEU A 5 -16.19 -24.97 -15.74
C LEU A 5 -16.06 -24.07 -14.50
N ASP A 6 -15.08 -24.35 -13.65
CA ASP A 6 -14.83 -23.57 -12.43
C ASP A 6 -13.93 -22.38 -12.75
N LEU A 7 -14.53 -21.26 -13.18
CA LEU A 7 -13.79 -20.03 -13.46
C LEU A 7 -13.03 -19.47 -12.25
N ASP A 8 -13.46 -19.79 -11.01
CA ASP A 8 -12.74 -19.38 -9.80
C ASP A 8 -11.44 -20.16 -9.59
N ARG A 9 -11.32 -21.32 -10.22
CA ARG A 9 -10.08 -22.09 -10.28
C ARG A 9 -9.19 -21.61 -11.42
N GLU A 10 -9.75 -21.47 -12.61
CA GLU A 10 -8.98 -21.19 -13.84
C GLU A 10 -8.50 -19.73 -13.93
N LEU A 11 -9.24 -18.76 -13.39
CA LEU A 11 -8.92 -17.33 -13.45
C LEU A 11 -8.42 -16.77 -12.11
N ARG A 12 -8.15 -17.62 -11.14
CA ARG A 12 -7.67 -17.19 -9.83
C ARG A 12 -6.35 -16.42 -9.99
N PRO A 13 -6.17 -15.25 -9.34
CA PRO A 13 -4.84 -14.68 -9.15
C PRO A 13 -3.94 -15.74 -8.49
N GLN A 14 -2.80 -16.09 -9.09
CA GLN A 14 -1.98 -17.26 -8.72
C GLN A 14 -1.27 -17.19 -7.34
N LYS A 15 -1.83 -16.50 -6.33
CA LYS A 15 -1.16 -16.27 -5.03
C LYS A 15 -1.76 -16.93 -3.80
N GLN A 16 -2.60 -17.96 -3.92
CA GLN A 16 -3.07 -18.69 -2.73
C GLN A 16 -3.19 -20.20 -2.98
N GLN A 17 -2.13 -20.92 -2.62
CA GLN A 17 -2.27 -22.35 -2.31
C GLN A 17 -3.08 -22.50 -1.01
N ARG A 18 -4.17 -23.25 -1.08
CA ARG A 18 -4.85 -23.79 0.11
C ARG A 18 -3.98 -24.91 0.66
N VAL A 19 -3.46 -24.73 1.87
CA VAL A 19 -2.84 -25.83 2.62
C VAL A 19 -3.94 -26.61 3.35
N GLN A 20 -4.03 -27.93 3.10
CA GLN A 20 -4.84 -28.83 3.92
C GLN A 20 -4.14 -29.03 5.28
N GLY A 21 -4.85 -28.78 6.38
CA GLY A 21 -4.40 -29.18 7.73
C GLY A 21 -4.29 -28.06 8.77
N ALA A 22 -4.70 -26.82 8.49
CA ALA A 22 -4.75 -25.76 9.51
C ALA A 22 -6.20 -25.38 9.83
N SER A 23 -6.54 -25.27 11.12
CA SER A 23 -7.77 -24.62 11.54
C SER A 23 -7.79 -23.16 11.05
N SER A 24 -8.77 -22.84 10.21
CA SER A 24 -9.56 -21.59 10.25
C SER A 24 -8.86 -20.21 10.30
N LYS A 25 -7.58 -20.05 9.94
CA LYS A 25 -7.01 -18.73 9.66
C LYS A 25 -7.35 -18.35 8.22
N ILE A 26 -8.25 -17.38 8.08
CA ILE A 26 -8.82 -16.86 6.83
C ILE A 26 -7.75 -16.67 5.75
N PRO A 27 -7.91 -17.28 4.56
CA PRO A 27 -7.12 -16.92 3.38
C PRO A 27 -7.46 -15.48 2.97
N THR A 28 -6.53 -14.57 3.16
CA THR A 28 -6.69 -13.14 2.86
C THR A 28 -6.34 -12.88 1.41
N ASP A 29 -7.33 -12.71 0.53
CA ASP A 29 -7.07 -12.09 -0.78
C ASP A 29 -6.62 -10.64 -0.50
N PRO A 30 -5.34 -10.28 -0.73
CA PRO A 30 -4.86 -8.93 -0.45
C PRO A 30 -5.54 -7.87 -1.34
N GLU A 31 -6.25 -8.31 -2.40
CA GLU A 31 -7.06 -7.48 -3.27
C GLU A 31 -8.56 -7.82 -3.18
N ASN A 32 -9.07 -8.11 -1.97
CA ASN A 32 -10.49 -8.46 -1.82
C ASN A 32 -11.43 -7.25 -2.07
N LEU A 33 -11.60 -6.90 -3.35
CA LEU A 33 -12.57 -5.94 -3.86
C LEU A 33 -14.02 -6.46 -3.70
N MET A 34 -14.22 -7.76 -3.41
CA MET A 34 -15.54 -8.39 -3.33
C MET A 34 -16.41 -7.88 -2.18
N ASP A 35 -15.80 -7.24 -1.17
CA ASP A 35 -16.49 -6.78 0.04
C ASP A 35 -16.45 -5.25 0.20
N ASN A 36 -15.76 -4.54 -0.71
CA ASN A 36 -15.69 -3.06 -0.72
C ASN A 36 -16.92 -2.36 -1.30
N TRP A 37 -17.94 -3.12 -1.74
CA TRP A 37 -19.17 -2.58 -2.33
C TRP A 37 -19.95 -1.71 -1.35
N PHE A 38 -20.02 -2.08 -0.07
CA PHE A 38 -20.78 -1.34 0.94
C PHE A 38 -20.12 -0.01 1.29
N ILE A 39 -18.80 -0.03 1.40
CA ILE A 39 -18.00 1.18 1.61
C ILE A 39 -18.22 2.13 0.42
N SER A 40 -18.15 1.60 -0.80
CA SER A 40 -18.37 2.38 -2.01
C SER A 40 -19.79 2.95 -2.07
N ALA A 41 -20.79 2.19 -1.63
CA ALA A 41 -22.17 2.63 -1.51
C ALA A 41 -22.34 3.77 -0.48
N ARG A 42 -21.82 3.60 0.74
CA ARG A 42 -21.88 4.61 1.81
C ARG A 42 -21.18 5.90 1.42
N GLU A 43 -19.98 5.79 0.87
CA GLU A 43 -19.21 6.98 0.49
C GLU A 43 -19.85 7.72 -0.70
N THR A 44 -20.45 6.99 -1.65
CA THR A 44 -21.22 7.64 -2.74
C THR A 44 -22.43 8.40 -2.19
N LYS A 45 -23.15 7.85 -1.21
CA LYS A 45 -24.24 8.54 -0.50
C LYS A 45 -23.73 9.79 0.22
N LYS A 46 -22.64 9.65 0.99
CA LYS A 46 -21.99 10.75 1.70
C LYS A 46 -21.52 11.86 0.75
N GLN A 47 -20.94 11.53 -0.41
CA GLN A 47 -20.50 12.52 -1.39
C GLN A 47 -21.65 13.37 -1.95
N LYS A 48 -22.82 12.78 -2.13
CA LYS A 48 -24.04 13.50 -2.55
C LYS A 48 -24.51 14.49 -1.47
N GLU A 49 -24.40 14.10 -0.21
CA GLU A 49 -24.84 14.87 0.97
C GLU A 49 -23.76 15.83 1.52
N SER A 50 -22.53 15.73 1.00
CA SER A 50 -21.37 16.49 1.46
C SER A 50 -21.53 17.99 1.18
N SER A 51 -21.09 18.81 2.14
CA SER A 51 -20.96 20.26 1.95
C SER A 51 -19.69 20.65 1.17
N ASP A 52 -18.75 19.72 0.94
CA ASP A 52 -17.57 19.96 0.12
C ASP A 52 -17.95 20.00 -1.39
N PRO A 53 -17.72 21.12 -2.09
CA PRO A 53 -18.03 21.23 -3.52
C PRO A 53 -17.33 20.18 -4.40
N ARG A 54 -16.19 19.62 -3.98
CA ARG A 54 -15.42 18.61 -4.73
C ARG A 54 -16.12 17.26 -4.73
N ASP A 55 -16.60 16.82 -3.57
CA ASP A 55 -17.35 15.58 -3.41
C ASP A 55 -18.63 15.60 -4.25
N LEU A 56 -19.36 16.72 -4.16
CA LEU A 56 -20.59 16.91 -4.91
C LEU A 56 -20.31 16.95 -6.43
N ARG A 57 -19.20 17.55 -6.87
CA ARG A 57 -18.79 17.56 -8.28
C ARG A 57 -18.48 16.16 -8.79
N ALA A 58 -17.74 15.36 -8.01
CA ALA A 58 -17.41 13.98 -8.36
C ALA A 58 -18.68 13.11 -8.48
N TRP A 59 -19.62 13.25 -7.54
CA TRP A 59 -20.92 12.58 -7.62
C TRP A 59 -21.73 13.03 -8.83
N LYS A 60 -21.82 14.35 -9.09
CA LYS A 60 -22.53 14.91 -10.25
C LYS A 60 -21.94 14.43 -11.58
N ALA A 61 -20.62 14.35 -11.71
CA ALA A 61 -19.97 13.83 -12.91
C ALA A 61 -20.37 12.37 -13.20
N ARG A 62 -20.42 11.52 -12.17
CA ARG A 62 -20.94 10.14 -12.33
C ARG A 62 -22.42 10.12 -12.68
N ARG A 63 -23.23 10.94 -12.00
CA ARG A 63 -24.68 11.03 -12.25
C ARG A 63 -25.00 11.57 -13.64
N ALA A 64 -24.19 12.47 -14.20
CA ALA A 64 -24.39 13.02 -15.54
C ALA A 64 -24.22 11.97 -16.65
N LEU A 65 -23.46 10.91 -16.38
CA LEU A 65 -23.29 9.76 -17.29
C LEU A 65 -24.37 8.68 -17.08
N HIS A 66 -25.29 8.90 -16.16
CA HIS A 66 -26.41 8.00 -15.94
C HIS A 66 -27.40 8.12 -17.10
N PRO A 67 -27.99 7.01 -17.55
CA PRO A 67 -29.12 7.05 -18.46
C PRO A 67 -30.27 7.95 -17.97
N LEU A 68 -30.76 8.90 -18.76
CA LEU A 68 -31.86 9.81 -18.38
C LEU A 68 -33.03 9.68 -19.36
N SER A 69 -34.25 9.82 -18.79
CA SER A 69 -35.54 9.62 -19.43
C SER A 69 -35.99 10.73 -20.39
N ASP A 70 -36.71 10.29 -21.43
CA ASP A 70 -37.76 10.94 -22.24
C ASP A 70 -37.49 12.16 -23.12
N GLU A 71 -36.41 12.92 -22.96
CA GLU A 71 -36.01 13.87 -24.03
C GLU A 71 -35.08 13.16 -25.03
N LYS A 72 -35.69 12.36 -25.91
CA LYS A 72 -35.08 11.63 -27.04
C LYS A 72 -33.74 12.22 -27.48
N VAL A 73 -32.67 11.69 -26.92
CA VAL A 73 -31.29 12.12 -27.14
C VAL A 73 -30.91 11.68 -28.56
N GLN A 74 -31.16 12.55 -29.55
CA GLN A 74 -30.66 12.41 -30.91
C GLN A 74 -29.16 12.71 -30.94
N TRP A 75 -28.37 11.72 -30.57
CA TRP A 75 -26.92 11.72 -30.76
C TRP A 75 -26.55 10.55 -31.67
N GLY A 76 -25.30 10.54 -32.15
CA GLY A 76 -24.85 9.49 -33.05
C GLY A 76 -24.90 8.09 -32.44
N SER A 77 -24.74 7.08 -33.29
CA SER A 77 -24.71 5.67 -32.90
C SER A 77 -23.57 4.94 -33.62
N TRP A 78 -23.13 3.82 -33.05
CA TRP A 78 -22.19 2.94 -33.73
C TRP A 78 -22.87 2.25 -34.92
N GLN A 79 -22.34 2.49 -36.12
CA GLN A 79 -22.60 1.70 -37.31
C GLN A 79 -21.52 0.64 -37.44
N TYR A 80 -21.94 -0.63 -37.47
CA TYR A 80 -21.02 -1.76 -37.56
C TYR A 80 -20.93 -2.23 -39.00
N SER A 81 -19.70 -2.47 -39.46
CA SER A 81 -19.41 -3.09 -40.74
C SER A 81 -18.85 -4.48 -40.49
N ARG A 82 -19.68 -5.51 -40.70
CA ARG A 82 -19.23 -6.92 -40.64
C ARG A 82 -18.12 -7.21 -41.64
N LYS A 83 -18.10 -6.51 -42.78
CA LYS A 83 -17.11 -6.71 -43.85
C LYS A 83 -15.73 -6.20 -43.47
N SER A 84 -15.63 -5.10 -42.73
CA SER A 84 -14.35 -4.53 -42.30
C SER A 84 -13.99 -4.85 -40.86
N GLY A 85 -14.89 -5.50 -40.10
CA GLY A 85 -14.68 -5.75 -38.66
C GLY A 85 -14.55 -4.45 -37.86
N GLN A 86 -15.14 -3.37 -38.35
CA GLN A 86 -15.00 -2.03 -37.77
C GLN A 86 -16.36 -1.44 -37.44
N ARG A 87 -16.39 -0.61 -36.41
CA ARG A 87 -17.50 0.25 -36.03
C ARG A 87 -17.11 1.70 -36.26
N LYS A 88 -18.10 2.50 -36.65
CA LYS A 88 -17.97 3.92 -36.92
C LYS A 88 -19.07 4.68 -36.20
N TRP A 89 -18.72 5.80 -35.56
CA TRP A 89 -19.72 6.69 -34.98
C TRP A 89 -20.42 7.50 -36.07
N ALA A 90 -21.76 7.47 -36.10
CA ALA A 90 -22.57 8.17 -37.08
C ALA A 90 -23.66 8.99 -36.41
N VAL A 91 -23.67 10.30 -36.64
CA VAL A 91 -24.70 11.23 -36.13
C VAL A 91 -25.93 11.19 -37.05
N HIS A 92 -27.10 10.86 -36.49
CA HIS A 92 -28.35 10.88 -37.23
C HIS A 92 -28.86 12.33 -37.38
N ARG A 93 -28.97 12.83 -38.61
CA ARG A 93 -29.59 14.13 -38.90
C ARG A 93 -31.08 13.93 -39.15
N ASN A 94 -31.93 14.61 -38.38
CA ASN A 94 -33.38 14.54 -38.56
C ASN A 94 -33.86 15.46 -39.69
N ASP A 95 -34.59 14.92 -40.66
CA ASP A 95 -35.15 15.65 -41.82
C ASP A 95 -36.41 16.49 -41.48
N GLN A 96 -36.85 16.55 -40.22
CA GLN A 96 -38.11 17.22 -39.82
C GLN A 96 -37.99 18.73 -39.49
N HIS A 97 -36.80 19.33 -39.56
CA HIS A 97 -36.65 20.79 -39.48
C HIS A 97 -36.07 21.38 -40.79
N LYS A 98 -36.86 21.34 -41.87
CA LYS A 98 -36.57 22.01 -43.16
C LYS A 98 -36.75 23.54 -43.15
N LEU A 99 -36.62 24.22 -42.01
CA LEU A 99 -36.92 25.66 -41.89
C LEU A 99 -35.82 26.52 -41.22
N SER A 100 -34.56 26.10 -41.25
CA SER A 100 -33.44 27.03 -41.08
C SER A 100 -32.27 26.71 -42.03
N ARG A 101 -32.48 26.94 -43.33
CA ARG A 101 -31.37 27.17 -44.27
C ARG A 101 -30.71 28.51 -43.97
N LYS A 102 -29.97 28.63 -42.85
CA LYS A 102 -29.08 29.76 -42.55
C LYS A 102 -28.07 29.45 -41.42
N THR A 103 -27.47 28.25 -41.45
CA THR A 103 -26.22 27.94 -40.73
C THR A 103 -25.35 27.04 -41.61
N SER A 104 -24.99 27.56 -42.78
CA SER A 104 -23.96 26.98 -43.64
C SER A 104 -22.57 27.34 -43.08
N ALA A 105 -22.11 26.65 -42.03
CA ALA A 105 -20.70 26.64 -41.59
C ALA A 105 -20.36 25.59 -40.50
N LEU A 106 -21.15 24.52 -40.33
CA LEU A 106 -20.70 23.34 -39.57
C LEU A 106 -20.79 22.12 -40.48
N THR A 107 -19.96 22.13 -41.52
CA THR A 107 -19.50 20.90 -42.14
C THR A 107 -18.79 20.09 -41.06
N LEU A 108 -19.41 18.99 -40.62
CA LEU A 108 -18.73 17.86 -40.00
C LEU A 108 -17.83 17.23 -41.08
N GLU A 109 -16.81 17.98 -41.51
CA GLU A 109 -15.71 17.52 -42.34
C GLU A 109 -14.52 17.18 -41.44
N GLU A 110 -14.73 16.42 -40.36
CA GLU A 110 -13.65 15.88 -39.55
C GLU A 110 -13.97 14.42 -39.18
N SER A 111 -13.25 13.53 -39.89
CA SER A 111 -12.97 12.12 -39.61
C SER A 111 -13.80 11.42 -38.53
N SER A 112 -14.86 10.73 -38.95
CA SER A 112 -15.42 9.62 -38.17
C SER A 112 -14.32 8.57 -37.91
N CYS A 113 -13.96 8.36 -36.64
CA CYS A 113 -12.98 7.35 -36.24
C CYS A 113 -13.53 5.94 -36.53
N ASN A 114 -12.83 5.18 -37.38
CA ASN A 114 -13.11 3.75 -37.57
C ASN A 114 -12.39 2.98 -36.47
N LEU A 115 -13.13 2.32 -35.59
CA LEU A 115 -12.58 1.51 -34.50
C LEU A 115 -12.80 0.03 -34.78
N PRO A 116 -11.87 -0.86 -34.39
CA PRO A 116 -12.08 -2.30 -34.50
C PRO A 116 -13.25 -2.75 -33.61
N ILE A 117 -13.93 -3.80 -34.04
CA ILE A 117 -14.88 -4.54 -33.21
C ILE A 117 -14.06 -5.60 -32.46
N GLU A 118 -13.70 -5.33 -31.20
CA GLU A 118 -12.90 -6.24 -30.34
C GLU A 118 -13.77 -7.42 -29.85
N TYR A 119 -14.60 -7.20 -28.82
CA TYR A 119 -15.61 -8.15 -28.32
C TYR A 119 -17.04 -7.69 -28.61
N GLY A 120 -17.23 -6.80 -29.58
CA GLY A 120 -18.53 -6.21 -29.87
C GLY A 120 -19.50 -7.23 -30.48
N ASP A 121 -20.67 -7.37 -29.86
CA ASP A 121 -21.81 -8.12 -30.39
C ASP A 121 -22.90 -7.14 -30.80
N LEU A 122 -23.38 -7.26 -32.04
CA LEU A 122 -24.37 -6.36 -32.63
C LEU A 122 -25.67 -6.28 -31.83
N GLU A 123 -26.13 -7.42 -31.32
CA GLU A 123 -27.39 -7.53 -30.61
C GLU A 123 -27.24 -7.00 -29.19
N ILE A 124 -26.19 -7.38 -28.47
CA ILE A 124 -25.90 -6.86 -27.12
C ILE A 124 -25.73 -5.34 -27.16
N SER A 125 -24.92 -4.83 -28.10
CA SER A 125 -24.71 -3.40 -28.21
C SER A 125 -25.97 -2.65 -28.63
N TRP A 126 -26.85 -3.26 -29.42
CA TRP A 126 -28.15 -2.68 -29.74
C TRP A 126 -29.04 -2.58 -28.50
N ILE A 127 -29.19 -3.65 -27.73
CA ILE A 127 -29.99 -3.67 -26.50
C ILE A 127 -29.46 -2.64 -25.49
N TYR A 128 -28.14 -2.57 -25.30
CA TYR A 128 -27.52 -1.61 -24.39
C TYR A 128 -27.78 -0.16 -24.82
N ARG A 129 -27.65 0.17 -26.10
CA ARG A 129 -27.88 1.55 -26.55
C ARG A 129 -29.35 1.95 -26.48
N ASP A 130 -30.21 1.12 -27.06
CA ASP A 130 -31.60 1.52 -27.29
C ASP A 130 -32.42 1.51 -26.00
N PHE A 131 -32.05 0.69 -25.01
CA PHE A 131 -32.75 0.61 -23.74
C PHE A 131 -31.93 1.15 -22.56
N TRP A 132 -30.71 0.65 -22.32
CA TRP A 132 -29.94 1.10 -21.15
C TRP A 132 -29.55 2.56 -21.25
N VAL A 133 -28.93 3.01 -22.35
CA VAL A 133 -28.50 4.41 -22.50
C VAL A 133 -29.70 5.38 -22.55
N SER A 134 -30.83 4.94 -23.10
CA SER A 134 -32.10 5.70 -23.14
C SER A 134 -32.81 5.81 -21.79
N GLY A 135 -32.33 5.12 -20.75
CA GLY A 135 -32.94 5.16 -19.41
C GLY A 135 -34.06 4.14 -19.20
N GLU A 136 -34.35 3.29 -20.18
CA GLU A 136 -35.34 2.21 -20.08
C GLU A 136 -34.71 0.95 -19.44
N THR A 137 -34.24 1.08 -18.20
CA THR A 137 -33.47 0.03 -17.50
C THR A 137 -34.24 -1.27 -17.28
N GLN A 138 -35.57 -1.20 -17.10
CA GLN A 138 -36.41 -2.38 -16.95
C GLN A 138 -36.59 -3.13 -18.29
N GLU A 139 -36.92 -2.41 -19.37
CA GLU A 139 -37.03 -2.98 -20.71
C GLU A 139 -35.68 -3.58 -21.16
N PHE A 140 -34.57 -2.91 -20.82
CA PHE A 140 -33.22 -3.43 -21.04
C PHE A 140 -33.02 -4.82 -20.42
N LEU A 141 -33.41 -5.00 -19.16
CA LEU A 141 -33.32 -6.29 -18.47
C LEU A 141 -34.24 -7.33 -19.13
N GLU A 142 -35.47 -6.95 -19.47
CA GLU A 142 -36.43 -7.85 -20.13
C GLU A 142 -35.92 -8.35 -21.48
N GLN A 143 -35.35 -7.47 -22.31
CA GLN A 143 -34.76 -7.84 -23.60
C GLN A 143 -33.56 -8.77 -23.45
N LEU A 144 -32.65 -8.49 -22.49
CA LEU A 144 -31.50 -9.35 -22.23
C LEU A 144 -31.93 -10.73 -21.70
N TYR A 145 -32.83 -10.78 -20.72
CA TYR A 145 -33.26 -12.04 -20.11
C TYR A 145 -34.14 -12.87 -21.06
N SER A 146 -34.96 -12.23 -21.90
CA SER A 146 -35.74 -12.92 -22.93
C SER A 146 -34.84 -13.63 -23.95
N LYS A 147 -33.72 -13.01 -24.32
CA LYS A 147 -32.80 -13.54 -25.34
C LYS A 147 -31.76 -14.51 -24.78
N PHE A 148 -31.22 -14.20 -23.61
CA PHE A 148 -30.04 -14.87 -23.07
C PHE A 148 -30.30 -15.63 -21.76
N GLY A 149 -31.47 -15.44 -21.15
CA GLY A 149 -31.85 -16.10 -19.91
C GLY A 149 -32.14 -17.59 -20.09
N LYS A 150 -31.70 -18.39 -19.12
CA LYS A 150 -32.03 -19.80 -18.95
C LYS A 150 -32.33 -20.05 -17.48
N ASP A 151 -33.45 -20.69 -17.17
CA ASP A 151 -33.90 -20.97 -15.79
C ASP A 151 -33.91 -19.73 -14.89
N GLY A 152 -34.27 -18.58 -15.45
CA GLY A 152 -34.33 -17.32 -14.74
C GLY A 152 -32.97 -16.69 -14.41
N VAL A 153 -31.86 -17.14 -14.99
CA VAL A 153 -30.53 -16.51 -14.88
C VAL A 153 -29.89 -16.38 -16.26
N ILE A 154 -28.99 -15.42 -16.48
CA ILE A 154 -28.18 -15.42 -17.71
C ILE A 154 -26.96 -16.31 -17.43
N PRO A 155 -26.65 -17.33 -18.26
CA PRO A 155 -25.48 -18.17 -18.04
C PRO A 155 -24.20 -17.34 -17.94
N GLU A 156 -23.30 -17.71 -17.02
CA GLU A 156 -22.11 -16.91 -16.71
C GLU A 156 -21.26 -16.56 -17.94
N GLN A 157 -21.04 -17.51 -18.84
CA GLN A 157 -20.32 -17.27 -20.10
C GLN A 157 -20.92 -16.09 -20.88
N LYS A 158 -22.24 -16.02 -20.94
CA LYS A 158 -22.95 -14.95 -21.64
C LYS A 158 -22.87 -13.63 -20.89
N VAL A 159 -22.83 -13.65 -19.55
CA VAL A 159 -22.60 -12.43 -18.75
C VAL A 159 -21.21 -11.86 -19.03
N TRP A 160 -20.18 -12.70 -19.13
CA TRP A 160 -18.84 -12.25 -19.53
C TRP A 160 -18.79 -11.68 -20.94
N GLU A 161 -19.48 -12.29 -21.90
CA GLU A 161 -19.59 -11.77 -23.27
C GLU A 161 -20.29 -10.40 -23.29
N ILE A 162 -21.37 -10.23 -22.53
CA ILE A 162 -22.04 -8.93 -22.37
C ILE A 162 -21.05 -7.91 -21.78
N PHE A 163 -20.36 -8.26 -20.69
CA PHE A 163 -19.40 -7.37 -20.05
C PHE A 163 -18.28 -6.93 -21.00
N ALA A 164 -17.69 -7.89 -21.71
CA ALA A 164 -16.65 -7.63 -22.70
C ALA A 164 -17.15 -6.74 -23.84
N CYS A 165 -18.38 -6.96 -24.29
CA CYS A 165 -19.04 -6.13 -25.29
C CYS A 165 -19.18 -4.68 -24.81
N LEU A 166 -19.75 -4.45 -23.61
CA LEU A 166 -19.96 -3.10 -23.07
C LEU A 166 -18.66 -2.32 -22.88
N VAL A 167 -17.60 -2.96 -22.38
CA VAL A 167 -16.28 -2.31 -22.22
C VAL A 167 -15.64 -2.06 -23.59
N SER A 168 -15.79 -2.99 -24.54
CA SER A 168 -15.33 -2.81 -25.92
C SER A 168 -16.02 -1.63 -26.60
N GLU A 169 -17.25 -1.31 -26.21
CA GLU A 169 -17.99 -0.18 -26.75
C GLU A 169 -17.35 1.18 -26.42
N LEU A 170 -16.52 1.26 -25.38
CA LEU A 170 -15.83 2.48 -24.99
C LEU A 170 -14.62 2.77 -25.89
N VAL A 171 -14.44 4.04 -26.23
CA VAL A 171 -13.33 4.58 -27.02
C VAL A 171 -12.13 4.80 -26.10
N PRO A 172 -10.95 4.19 -26.38
CA PRO A 172 -9.74 4.46 -25.62
C PRO A 172 -9.39 5.95 -25.60
N GLU A 173 -8.89 6.46 -24.46
CA GLU A 173 -8.64 7.89 -24.29
C GLU A 173 -7.59 8.44 -25.27
N ASP A 174 -6.58 7.63 -25.63
CA ASP A 174 -5.55 7.93 -26.64
C ASP A 174 -6.09 7.96 -28.07
N ARG A 175 -7.32 7.47 -28.30
CA ARG A 175 -7.99 7.44 -29.60
C ARG A 175 -9.24 8.32 -29.65
N LYS A 176 -9.47 9.15 -28.62
CA LYS A 176 -10.58 10.10 -28.59
C LYS A 176 -10.42 11.13 -29.70
N TRP A 177 -11.54 11.58 -30.25
CA TRP A 177 -11.59 12.63 -31.26
C TRP A 177 -12.24 13.89 -30.69
N THR A 178 -12.00 15.03 -31.34
CA THR A 178 -12.59 16.32 -30.95
C THR A 178 -14.11 16.24 -30.98
N GLY A 179 -14.76 16.54 -29.85
CA GLY A 179 -16.22 16.46 -29.71
C GLY A 179 -16.78 15.04 -29.52
N ALA A 180 -15.94 14.05 -29.18
CA ALA A 180 -16.42 12.73 -28.77
C ALA A 180 -17.33 12.85 -27.52
N PRO A 181 -18.51 12.20 -27.51
CA PRO A 181 -19.38 12.21 -26.34
C PRO A 181 -18.70 11.57 -25.12
N GLU A 182 -18.74 12.24 -23.97
CA GLU A 182 -18.04 11.78 -22.75
C GLU A 182 -18.47 10.37 -22.30
N HIS A 183 -19.74 10.01 -22.52
CA HIS A 183 -20.30 8.71 -22.11
C HIS A 183 -19.81 7.51 -22.94
N ILE A 184 -19.19 7.74 -24.09
CA ILE A 184 -18.55 6.67 -24.88
C ILE A 184 -17.02 6.67 -24.76
N VAL A 185 -16.42 7.69 -24.14
CA VAL A 185 -14.98 7.74 -23.93
C VAL A 185 -14.63 6.96 -22.67
N ALA A 186 -13.62 6.10 -22.75
CA ALA A 186 -13.14 5.33 -21.61
C ALA A 186 -12.59 6.28 -20.53
N SER A 187 -13.22 6.25 -19.36
CA SER A 187 -12.84 7.02 -18.18
C SER A 187 -13.22 6.22 -16.93
N PRO A 188 -12.68 6.55 -15.74
CA PRO A 188 -13.11 5.91 -14.50
C PRO A 188 -14.63 5.97 -14.28
N ASN A 189 -15.31 7.02 -14.76
CA ASN A 189 -16.75 7.18 -14.58
C ASN A 189 -17.58 6.38 -15.59
N THR A 190 -17.12 6.22 -16.83
CA THR A 190 -17.80 5.32 -17.80
C THR A 190 -17.59 3.84 -17.45
N ILE A 191 -16.43 3.45 -16.93
CA ILE A 191 -16.21 2.10 -16.39
C ILE A 191 -17.16 1.81 -15.22
N TRP A 192 -17.36 2.79 -14.34
CA TRP A 192 -18.31 2.67 -13.24
C TRP A 192 -19.75 2.44 -13.76
N GLN A 193 -20.17 3.15 -14.82
CA GLN A 193 -21.48 2.95 -15.42
C GLN A 193 -21.66 1.56 -16.03
N VAL A 194 -20.60 1.01 -16.64
CA VAL A 194 -20.59 -0.39 -17.08
C VAL A 194 -20.75 -1.34 -15.88
N GLY A 195 -20.01 -1.11 -14.79
CA GLY A 195 -20.17 -1.87 -13.54
C GLY A 195 -21.59 -1.83 -12.99
N LYS A 196 -22.23 -0.65 -13.01
CA LYS A 196 -23.65 -0.48 -12.62
C LYS A 196 -24.57 -1.33 -13.51
N CYS A 197 -24.36 -1.28 -14.82
CA CYS A 197 -25.13 -2.08 -15.78
C CYS A 197 -24.99 -3.58 -15.51
N MET A 198 -23.75 -4.05 -15.34
CA MET A 198 -23.48 -5.46 -15.06
C MET A 198 -24.11 -5.90 -13.73
N LEU A 199 -24.08 -5.06 -12.69
CA LEU A 199 -24.74 -5.33 -11.43
C LEU A 199 -26.26 -5.49 -11.61
N HIS A 200 -26.91 -4.60 -12.37
CA HIS A 200 -28.34 -4.72 -12.68
C HIS A 200 -28.66 -6.04 -13.38
N ILE A 201 -27.80 -6.48 -14.30
CA ILE A 201 -27.98 -7.75 -15.00
C ILE A 201 -27.99 -8.90 -13.99
N ILE A 202 -26.98 -9.01 -13.12
CA ILE A 202 -26.85 -10.15 -12.21
C ILE A 202 -27.84 -10.11 -11.03
N THR A 203 -28.30 -8.91 -10.62
CA THR A 203 -29.28 -8.74 -9.53
C THR A 203 -30.72 -8.61 -10.02
N LYS A 204 -30.96 -8.55 -11.34
CA LYS A 204 -32.25 -8.20 -11.95
C LYS A 204 -32.79 -6.85 -11.48
N GLY A 205 -31.91 -5.85 -11.40
CA GLY A 205 -32.25 -4.49 -10.96
C GLY A 205 -32.47 -4.34 -9.45
N ARG A 206 -32.38 -5.41 -8.67
CA ARG A 206 -32.44 -5.34 -7.19
C ARG A 206 -31.20 -4.66 -6.62
N PHE A 207 -31.32 -4.15 -5.39
CA PHE A 207 -30.23 -3.57 -4.61
C PHE A 207 -29.56 -2.35 -5.23
N TRP A 208 -30.24 -1.62 -6.12
CA TRP A 208 -29.73 -0.35 -6.61
C TRP A 208 -30.61 0.81 -6.14
N ASP A 209 -29.98 1.86 -5.61
CA ASP A 209 -30.62 3.08 -5.14
C ASP A 209 -30.44 4.15 -6.20
N GLU A 210 -31.50 4.40 -6.99
CA GLU A 210 -31.43 5.35 -8.08
C GLU A 210 -31.32 6.81 -7.63
N ASP A 211 -31.82 7.15 -6.44
CA ASP A 211 -31.70 8.51 -5.92
C ASP A 211 -30.25 8.82 -5.55
N ASN A 212 -29.57 7.85 -4.94
CA ASN A 212 -28.18 8.00 -4.53
C ASN A 212 -27.17 7.62 -5.62
N ASN A 213 -27.64 6.99 -6.70
CA ASN A 213 -26.82 6.41 -7.75
C ASN A 213 -25.72 5.52 -7.17
N ALA A 214 -26.13 4.59 -6.32
CA ALA A 214 -25.25 3.70 -5.58
C ALA A 214 -25.93 2.36 -5.32
N LEU A 215 -25.14 1.33 -5.05
CA LEU A 215 -25.70 0.06 -4.59
C LEU A 215 -26.36 0.27 -3.22
N ASN A 216 -27.58 -0.23 -3.07
CA ASN A 216 -28.33 -0.24 -1.82
C ASN A 216 -27.94 -1.48 -1.00
N PRO A 217 -27.49 -1.32 0.25
CA PRO A 217 -27.17 -2.47 1.09
C PRO A 217 -28.34 -3.39 1.41
N LYS A 218 -29.57 -2.90 1.23
CA LYS A 218 -30.80 -3.65 1.49
C LYS A 218 -31.78 -3.49 0.34
N ASP A 219 -32.61 -4.50 0.13
CA ASP A 219 -33.76 -4.48 -0.75
C ASP A 219 -34.93 -5.14 -0.01
N GLY A 220 -35.85 -4.32 0.51
CA GLY A 220 -36.78 -4.75 1.55
C GLY A 220 -36.05 -5.18 2.84
N ASP A 221 -36.37 -6.38 3.34
CA ASP A 221 -35.73 -6.96 4.53
C ASP A 221 -34.45 -7.77 4.22
N GLU A 222 -34.11 -7.97 2.94
CA GLU A 222 -32.94 -8.74 2.53
C GLU A 222 -31.69 -7.85 2.44
N LYS A 223 -30.57 -8.31 3.01
CA LYS A 223 -29.25 -7.65 2.90
C LYS A 223 -28.52 -8.11 1.64
N PHE A 224 -27.84 -7.22 0.93
CA PHE A 224 -27.11 -7.55 -0.30
C PHE A 224 -26.02 -8.60 -0.06
N GLY A 225 -25.28 -8.53 1.05
CA GLY A 225 -24.27 -9.54 1.41
C GLY A 225 -24.85 -10.96 1.54
N ILE A 226 -26.02 -11.08 2.17
CA ILE A 226 -26.74 -12.35 2.31
C ILE A 226 -27.23 -12.84 0.93
N PHE A 227 -27.82 -11.95 0.12
CA PHE A 227 -28.27 -12.27 -1.24
C PHE A 227 -27.10 -12.68 -2.14
N LYS A 228 -25.98 -11.98 -2.05
CA LYS A 228 -24.71 -12.28 -2.74
C LYS A 228 -24.26 -13.71 -2.45
N GLN A 229 -24.20 -14.09 -1.17
CA GLN A 229 -23.76 -15.43 -0.77
C GLN A 229 -24.77 -16.53 -1.14
N LYS A 230 -26.07 -16.31 -0.88
CA LYS A 230 -27.11 -17.34 -1.07
C LYS A 230 -27.60 -17.48 -2.50
N VAL A 231 -27.49 -16.43 -3.31
CA VAL A 231 -28.05 -16.39 -4.67
C VAL A 231 -26.93 -16.22 -5.69
N LEU A 232 -26.20 -15.09 -5.65
CA LEU A 232 -25.25 -14.78 -6.72
C LEU A 232 -24.10 -15.78 -6.79
N GLN A 233 -23.46 -16.09 -5.66
CA GLN A 233 -22.33 -17.02 -5.58
C GLN A 233 -22.73 -18.49 -5.83
N THR A 234 -24.03 -18.80 -5.89
CA THR A 234 -24.51 -20.12 -6.32
C THR A 234 -24.65 -20.23 -7.84
N LYS A 235 -24.63 -19.09 -8.54
CA LYS A 235 -24.89 -18.98 -9.99
C LYS A 235 -23.70 -18.44 -10.78
N TYR A 236 -22.86 -17.65 -10.14
CA TYR A 236 -21.75 -16.93 -10.76
C TYR A 236 -20.48 -17.13 -9.95
N SER A 237 -19.34 -17.20 -10.65
CA SER A 237 -18.02 -17.23 -10.05
C SER A 237 -17.74 -15.98 -9.22
N LYS A 238 -16.89 -16.13 -8.20
CA LYS A 238 -16.32 -15.00 -7.46
C LYS A 238 -15.50 -14.10 -8.37
N SER A 239 -14.84 -14.65 -9.38
CA SER A 239 -14.10 -13.87 -10.38
C SER A 239 -15.01 -12.85 -11.07
N LEU A 240 -16.17 -13.26 -11.59
CA LEU A 240 -17.13 -12.35 -12.22
C LEU A 240 -17.57 -11.23 -11.28
N MET A 241 -17.91 -11.60 -10.05
CA MET A 241 -18.29 -10.64 -9.02
C MET A 241 -17.16 -9.65 -8.70
N LYS A 242 -15.90 -10.10 -8.63
CA LYS A 242 -14.73 -9.24 -8.33
C LYS A 242 -14.61 -8.13 -9.37
N TYR A 243 -14.74 -8.49 -10.64
CA TYR A 243 -14.61 -7.53 -11.73
C TYR A 243 -15.78 -6.55 -11.79
N ILE A 244 -17.03 -7.02 -11.59
CA ILE A 244 -18.21 -6.14 -11.54
C ILE A 244 -18.12 -5.15 -10.37
N LEU A 245 -17.83 -5.64 -9.16
CA LEU A 245 -17.77 -4.81 -7.96
C LEU A 245 -16.55 -3.88 -7.97
N GLY A 246 -15.41 -4.30 -8.52
CA GLY A 246 -14.24 -3.44 -8.69
C GLY A 246 -14.48 -2.27 -9.63
N CYS A 247 -15.27 -2.44 -10.70
CA CYS A 247 -15.73 -1.31 -11.51
C CYS A 247 -16.55 -0.29 -10.72
N LEU A 248 -17.24 -0.73 -9.66
CA LEU A 248 -18.08 0.10 -8.80
C LEU A 248 -17.34 0.74 -7.62
N SER A 249 -16.00 0.62 -7.54
CA SER A 249 -15.22 1.26 -6.47
C SER A 249 -15.46 2.77 -6.42
N VAL A 250 -15.62 3.35 -5.23
CA VAL A 250 -15.75 4.80 -5.08
C VAL A 250 -14.47 5.55 -5.47
N LYS A 251 -13.30 4.96 -5.22
CA LYS A 251 -12.00 5.56 -5.54
C LYS A 251 -11.65 5.32 -7.00
N GLU A 252 -11.50 6.40 -7.77
CA GLU A 252 -11.27 6.33 -9.21
C GLU A 252 -10.01 5.53 -9.59
N TYR A 253 -8.94 5.65 -8.80
CA TYR A 253 -7.68 4.95 -9.04
C TYR A 253 -7.70 3.45 -8.67
N GLU A 254 -8.72 2.99 -7.94
CA GLU A 254 -8.91 1.56 -7.63
C GLU A 254 -9.83 0.87 -8.65
N ARG A 255 -10.48 1.63 -9.55
CA ARG A 255 -11.31 1.06 -10.61
C ARG A 255 -10.40 0.46 -11.68
N PHE A 256 -10.85 -0.65 -12.27
CA PHE A 256 -10.17 -1.21 -13.44
C PHE A 256 -10.13 -0.23 -14.60
N THR A 257 -9.01 -0.20 -15.33
CA THR A 257 -8.97 0.52 -16.60
C THR A 257 -9.63 -0.32 -17.71
N ARG A 258 -10.00 0.32 -18.82
CA ARG A 258 -10.45 -0.40 -20.03
C ARG A 258 -9.43 -1.47 -20.44
N LYS A 259 -8.14 -1.14 -20.38
CA LYS A 259 -7.06 -2.05 -20.77
C LYS A 259 -7.05 -3.30 -19.89
N ASP A 260 -7.08 -3.12 -18.57
CA ASP A 260 -7.06 -4.24 -17.62
C ASP A 260 -8.23 -5.21 -17.84
N LEU A 261 -9.42 -4.66 -18.11
CA LEU A 261 -10.63 -5.43 -18.38
C LEU A 261 -10.52 -6.19 -19.71
N ILE A 262 -10.11 -5.53 -20.79
CA ILE A 262 -9.94 -6.16 -22.11
C ILE A 262 -8.93 -7.31 -22.07
N ASP A 263 -7.81 -7.12 -21.38
CA ASP A 263 -6.80 -8.15 -21.16
C ASP A 263 -7.37 -9.33 -20.35
N HIS A 264 -8.17 -9.05 -19.33
CA HIS A 264 -8.85 -10.09 -18.55
C HIS A 264 -9.90 -10.86 -19.36
N PHE A 265 -10.72 -10.18 -20.15
CA PHE A 265 -11.72 -10.85 -21.01
C PHE A 265 -11.07 -11.78 -22.03
N GLY A 266 -9.87 -11.44 -22.51
CA GLY A 266 -9.08 -12.34 -23.37
C GLY A 266 -8.76 -13.67 -22.68
N ARG A 267 -8.39 -13.62 -21.40
CA ARG A 267 -8.18 -14.82 -20.58
C ARG A 267 -9.46 -15.61 -20.36
N VAL A 268 -10.54 -14.94 -19.94
CA VAL A 268 -11.86 -15.58 -19.73
C VAL A 268 -12.29 -16.33 -20.99
N ARG A 269 -12.19 -15.66 -22.15
CA ARG A 269 -12.54 -16.24 -23.45
C ARG A 269 -11.67 -17.46 -23.78
N ALA A 270 -10.36 -17.37 -23.59
CA ALA A 270 -9.46 -18.50 -23.79
C ALA A 270 -9.83 -19.71 -22.90
N VAL A 271 -10.28 -19.48 -21.66
CA VAL A 271 -10.74 -20.58 -20.78
C VAL A 271 -11.98 -21.24 -21.36
N TYR A 272 -12.99 -20.45 -21.76
CA TYR A 272 -14.20 -20.99 -22.40
C TYR A 272 -13.94 -21.69 -23.74
N GLU A 273 -12.95 -21.23 -24.51
CA GLU A 273 -12.52 -21.84 -25.77
C GLU A 273 -11.60 -23.06 -25.57
N GLY A 274 -11.17 -23.33 -24.33
CA GLY A 274 -10.25 -24.44 -24.01
C GLY A 274 -8.80 -24.22 -24.49
N THR A 275 -8.43 -22.98 -24.81
CA THR A 275 -7.10 -22.58 -25.30
C THR A 275 -6.30 -21.81 -24.25
N TYR A 276 -6.79 -21.75 -23.01
CA TYR A 276 -6.10 -21.08 -21.92
C TYR A 276 -4.85 -21.88 -21.54
N ASP A 277 -3.70 -21.26 -21.75
CA ASP A 277 -2.42 -21.73 -21.21
C ASP A 277 -2.10 -20.88 -19.97
N PRO A 278 -2.20 -21.45 -18.76
CA PRO A 278 -1.88 -20.70 -17.56
C PRO A 278 -0.40 -20.30 -17.60
N PRO A 279 -0.05 -19.07 -17.18
CA PRO A 279 1.36 -18.71 -17.04
C PRO A 279 2.04 -19.71 -16.10
N PRO A 280 3.36 -19.98 -16.31
CA PRO A 280 4.12 -20.86 -15.42
C PRO A 280 3.87 -20.41 -13.99
N VAL A 281 3.37 -21.33 -13.16
CA VAL A 281 3.21 -21.08 -11.73
C VAL A 281 4.63 -20.86 -11.20
N GLU A 282 5.00 -19.62 -10.93
CA GLU A 282 6.16 -19.35 -10.08
C GLU A 282 5.89 -20.11 -8.78
N GLU A 283 6.80 -21.01 -8.39
CA GLU A 283 6.64 -21.74 -7.15
C GLU A 283 6.38 -20.73 -6.02
N PRO A 284 5.39 -20.96 -5.14
CA PRO A 284 5.09 -20.03 -4.09
C PRO A 284 6.35 -19.83 -3.25
N LEU A 285 6.90 -18.61 -3.29
CA LEU A 285 8.11 -18.26 -2.54
C LEU A 285 7.87 -18.19 -1.01
N ASP A 286 6.65 -18.52 -0.57
CA ASP A 286 6.24 -18.68 0.82
C ASP A 286 6.60 -20.06 1.40
N GLY A 287 7.07 -20.99 0.57
CA GLY A 287 7.55 -22.32 1.00
C GLY A 287 8.81 -22.25 1.87
N PRO A 288 9.16 -23.32 2.61
CA PRO A 288 10.37 -23.37 3.41
C PRO A 288 11.61 -23.28 2.51
N TYR A 289 12.58 -22.46 2.90
CA TYR A 289 13.87 -22.36 2.23
C TYR A 289 14.88 -23.31 2.87
N GLU A 290 15.62 -24.02 2.02
CA GLU A 290 16.78 -24.79 2.42
C GLU A 290 18.05 -23.96 2.17
N PRO A 291 18.82 -23.60 3.22
CA PRO A 291 20.01 -22.79 3.09
C PRO A 291 21.05 -23.33 2.10
N SER A 292 21.37 -22.52 1.09
CA SER A 292 22.45 -22.79 0.14
C SER A 292 23.83 -22.42 0.71
N ASP A 293 23.90 -21.56 1.72
CA ASP A 293 25.12 -21.09 2.38
C ASP A 293 24.99 -21.18 3.92
N PRO A 294 26.04 -21.61 4.64
CA PRO A 294 26.01 -21.78 6.10
C PRO A 294 25.79 -20.49 6.89
N ARG A 295 25.97 -19.31 6.29
CA ARG A 295 25.67 -18.01 6.91
C ARG A 295 24.17 -17.73 6.99
N ILE A 296 23.35 -18.44 6.21
CA ILE A 296 21.90 -18.26 6.14
C ILE A 296 21.21 -19.15 7.17
N PRO A 297 20.37 -18.59 8.05
CA PRO A 297 19.65 -19.39 9.05
C PRO A 297 18.58 -20.29 8.42
N LYS A 298 18.38 -21.46 9.04
CA LYS A 298 17.24 -22.34 8.74
C LYS A 298 15.96 -21.75 9.31
N GLY A 299 14.81 -22.07 8.69
CA GLY A 299 13.48 -21.63 9.14
C GLY A 299 12.97 -20.36 8.44
N LEU A 300 13.61 -19.95 7.35
CA LEU A 300 13.18 -18.87 6.47
C LEU A 300 12.23 -19.39 5.38
N THR A 301 11.47 -18.49 4.77
CA THR A 301 10.76 -18.76 3.51
C THR A 301 11.70 -18.64 2.31
N GLN A 302 11.32 -19.17 1.14
CA GLN A 302 12.10 -19.06 -0.09
C GLN A 302 12.42 -17.60 -0.44
N GLU A 303 11.44 -16.70 -0.30
CA GLU A 303 11.61 -15.25 -0.51
C GLU A 303 12.66 -14.64 0.43
N GLU A 304 12.60 -15.01 1.72
CA GLU A 304 13.56 -14.56 2.73
C GLU A 304 14.96 -15.14 2.48
N GLY A 305 15.06 -16.41 2.09
CA GLY A 305 16.32 -17.07 1.76
C GLY A 305 17.01 -16.46 0.54
N LEU A 306 16.26 -16.19 -0.53
CA LEU A 306 16.77 -15.50 -1.73
C LEU A 306 17.25 -14.07 -1.41
N PHE A 307 16.61 -13.40 -0.45
CA PHE A 307 17.11 -12.12 0.05
C PHE A 307 18.50 -12.27 0.68
N TYR A 308 18.74 -13.30 1.52
CA TYR A 308 20.08 -13.57 2.07
C TYR A 308 21.12 -13.90 0.99
N GLU A 309 20.77 -14.70 -0.02
CA GLU A 309 21.68 -14.97 -1.15
C GLU A 309 22.09 -13.67 -1.85
N GLY A 310 21.14 -12.76 -2.03
CA GLY A 310 21.42 -11.42 -2.56
C GLY A 310 22.37 -10.61 -1.68
N LEU A 311 22.22 -10.67 -0.35
CA LEU A 311 23.14 -10.02 0.60
C LEU A 311 24.56 -10.60 0.50
N ILE A 312 24.69 -11.92 0.42
CA ILE A 312 25.98 -12.59 0.25
C ILE A 312 26.69 -12.10 -1.00
N GLN A 313 25.97 -12.04 -2.14
CA GLN A 313 26.54 -11.53 -3.39
C GLN A 313 27.05 -10.08 -3.24
N ILE A 314 26.30 -9.22 -2.54
CA ILE A 314 26.72 -7.83 -2.30
C ILE A 314 28.02 -7.77 -1.50
N VAL A 315 28.17 -8.59 -0.48
CA VAL A 315 29.40 -8.65 0.33
C VAL A 315 30.58 -9.11 -0.53
N GLU A 316 30.40 -10.16 -1.34
CA GLU A 316 31.44 -10.67 -2.24
C GLU A 316 31.84 -9.62 -3.30
N ASP A 317 30.87 -8.88 -3.83
CA ASP A 317 31.10 -7.79 -4.77
C ASP A 317 31.89 -6.64 -4.11
N ARG A 318 31.51 -6.25 -2.88
CA ARG A 318 32.24 -5.23 -2.09
C ARG A 318 33.67 -5.65 -1.78
N GLU A 319 33.89 -6.90 -1.37
CA GLU A 319 35.23 -7.44 -1.12
C GLU A 319 36.09 -7.46 -2.37
N THR A 320 35.50 -7.84 -3.52
CA THR A 320 36.19 -7.85 -4.82
C THR A 320 36.60 -6.45 -5.24
N GLN A 321 35.71 -5.46 -5.05
CA GLN A 321 36.00 -4.05 -5.32
C GLN A 321 37.05 -3.49 -4.36
N PHE A 322 36.95 -3.81 -3.06
CA PHE A 322 37.95 -3.41 -2.06
C PHE A 322 39.35 -3.95 -2.40
N LYS A 323 39.46 -5.21 -2.84
CA LYS A 323 40.75 -5.78 -3.30
C LYS A 323 41.33 -5.04 -4.52
N LYS A 324 40.49 -4.36 -5.30
CA LYS A 324 40.87 -3.63 -6.52
C LYS A 324 41.32 -2.20 -6.24
N ASP A 325 40.63 -1.48 -5.35
CA ASP A 325 40.87 -0.04 -5.13
C ASP A 325 41.16 0.37 -3.67
N GLY A 326 41.05 -0.56 -2.71
CA GLY A 326 41.29 -0.30 -1.29
C GLY A 326 40.20 0.51 -0.61
N ILE A 327 39.06 0.77 -1.25
CA ILE A 327 37.98 1.61 -0.72
C ILE A 327 36.94 0.73 -0.02
N ASP A 328 36.82 0.88 1.29
CA ASP A 328 35.78 0.24 2.08
C ASP A 328 34.42 0.88 1.79
N ARG A 329 33.51 0.09 1.23
CA ARG A 329 32.16 0.53 0.84
C ARG A 329 31.09 0.15 1.86
N LYS A 330 31.47 -0.55 2.93
CA LYS A 330 30.55 -0.96 3.97
C LYS A 330 30.10 0.26 4.78
N PRO A 331 28.79 0.55 4.89
CA PRO A 331 28.33 1.64 5.74
C PRO A 331 28.68 1.37 7.21
N HIS A 332 29.28 2.37 7.85
CA HIS A 332 29.55 2.39 9.28
C HIS A 332 28.46 3.21 9.97
N VAL A 333 27.60 2.57 10.74
CA VAL A 333 26.33 3.14 11.20
C VAL A 333 26.38 3.42 12.70
N VAL A 334 26.09 4.66 13.08
CA VAL A 334 25.77 5.06 14.46
C VAL A 334 24.30 5.42 14.53
N THR A 335 23.58 4.92 15.55
CA THR A 335 22.12 5.03 15.62
C THR A 335 21.66 5.82 16.84
N ILE A 336 20.73 6.75 16.64
CA ILE A 336 20.03 7.49 17.70
C ILE A 336 18.57 7.04 17.68
N THR A 337 18.07 6.56 18.83
CA THR A 337 16.86 5.74 18.95
C THR A 337 16.14 6.00 20.29
N ASP A 338 14.82 5.76 20.36
CA ASP A 338 14.01 5.88 21.57
C ASP A 338 13.40 4.55 22.03
N LEU A 339 14.23 3.50 21.95
CA LEU A 339 13.96 2.12 22.40
C LEU A 339 12.93 1.97 23.51
N ALA A 340 12.06 0.98 23.33
CA ALA A 340 10.98 0.62 24.26
C ALA A 340 9.81 1.61 24.29
N LYS A 341 9.79 2.65 23.44
CA LYS A 341 8.61 3.52 23.29
C LYS A 341 7.46 2.74 22.63
N ASP A 342 7.81 1.96 21.63
CA ASP A 342 6.96 1.03 20.91
C ASP A 342 7.81 -0.15 20.41
N TYR A 343 7.26 -0.95 19.48
CA TYR A 343 7.98 -2.08 18.91
C TYR A 343 9.01 -1.66 17.83
N ASP A 344 8.94 -0.45 17.26
CA ASP A 344 9.66 -0.05 16.04
C ASP A 344 11.18 -0.03 16.24
N ASP A 345 11.66 0.63 17.29
CA ASP A 345 13.09 0.74 17.55
C ASP A 345 13.76 -0.62 17.79
N LEU A 346 13.06 -1.56 18.45
CA LEU A 346 13.59 -2.91 18.67
C LEU A 346 13.60 -3.71 17.38
N MET A 347 12.57 -3.58 16.52
CA MET A 347 12.60 -4.15 15.17
C MET A 347 13.80 -3.62 14.38
N ALA A 348 14.05 -2.32 14.44
CA ALA A 348 15.18 -1.67 13.80
C ALA A 348 16.52 -2.18 14.33
N MET A 349 16.70 -2.28 15.65
CA MET A 349 17.91 -2.83 16.28
C MET A 349 18.16 -4.28 15.85
N MET A 350 17.12 -5.11 15.79
CA MET A 350 17.23 -6.50 15.32
C MET A 350 17.67 -6.57 13.86
N CYS A 351 17.10 -5.72 13.00
CA CYS A 351 17.50 -5.63 11.60
C CYS A 351 18.95 -5.16 11.42
N LEU A 352 19.36 -4.12 12.17
CA LEU A 352 20.75 -3.63 12.17
C LEU A 352 21.71 -4.73 12.57
N LYS A 353 21.43 -5.43 13.68
CA LYS A 353 22.28 -6.52 14.18
C LYS A 353 22.47 -7.60 13.13
N GLU A 354 21.43 -7.93 12.37
CA GLU A 354 21.51 -8.98 11.37
C GLU A 354 22.25 -8.54 10.11
N PHE A 355 22.07 -7.29 9.67
CA PHE A 355 22.91 -6.72 8.62
C PHE A 355 24.39 -6.67 9.02
N ASP A 356 24.70 -6.33 10.27
CA ASP A 356 26.08 -6.31 10.78
C ASP A 356 26.69 -7.71 10.77
N ARG A 357 25.96 -8.73 11.26
CA ARG A 357 26.39 -10.14 11.21
C ARG A 357 26.69 -10.58 9.77
N MET A 358 25.83 -10.19 8.83
CA MET A 358 26.01 -10.50 7.41
C MET A 358 27.11 -9.68 6.73
N GLY A 359 27.75 -8.72 7.42
CA GLY A 359 28.80 -7.86 6.85
C GLY A 359 28.27 -6.78 5.89
N ILE A 360 26.96 -6.54 5.88
CA ILE A 360 26.32 -5.52 5.05
C ILE A 360 26.53 -4.12 5.63
N ILE A 361 26.58 -4.00 6.95
CA ILE A 361 26.96 -2.75 7.63
C ILE A 361 27.98 -3.06 8.72
N GLN A 362 28.53 -2.00 9.32
CA GLN A 362 29.22 -2.06 10.60
C GLN A 362 28.46 -1.19 11.60
N ILE A 363 27.95 -1.75 12.69
CA ILE A 363 27.39 -0.97 13.79
C ILE A 363 28.53 -0.41 14.63
N GLU A 364 28.46 0.89 14.91
CA GLU A 364 29.43 1.62 15.73
C GLU A 364 28.95 1.89 17.14
N GLY A 365 27.63 1.98 17.33
CA GLY A 365 27.01 2.16 18.63
C GLY A 365 25.62 2.77 18.54
N PHE A 366 24.99 2.83 19.70
CA PHE A 366 23.64 3.37 19.87
C PHE A 366 23.63 4.51 20.91
N VAL A 367 22.78 5.51 20.70
CA VAL A 367 22.41 6.50 21.71
C VAL A 367 20.91 6.41 21.93
N ALA A 368 20.51 6.01 23.14
CA ALA A 368 19.10 5.88 23.48
C ALA A 368 18.62 7.17 24.16
N ASN A 369 17.78 7.94 23.48
CA ASN A 369 17.22 9.19 24.00
C ASN A 369 15.73 9.05 24.32
N LEU A 370 15.07 10.16 24.63
CA LEU A 370 13.69 10.26 25.10
C LEU A 370 13.49 9.77 26.55
N MET A 371 12.92 10.61 27.40
CA MET A 371 12.70 10.24 28.81
C MET A 371 11.81 8.99 28.97
N PRO A 372 12.19 8.02 29.83
CA PRO A 372 13.42 7.98 30.65
C PRO A 372 14.64 7.37 29.91
N ALA A 373 15.56 8.21 29.44
CA ALA A 373 16.64 7.83 28.53
C ALA A 373 17.59 6.76 29.09
N GLU A 374 17.92 6.82 30.38
CA GLU A 374 18.77 5.81 31.04
C GLU A 374 18.14 4.42 31.01
N ARG A 375 16.83 4.32 31.28
CA ARG A 375 16.13 3.02 31.24
C ARG A 375 16.03 2.47 29.82
N ARG A 376 15.89 3.34 28.80
CA ARG A 376 15.93 2.94 27.38
C ARG A 376 17.32 2.45 26.96
N ALA A 377 18.38 3.07 27.48
CA ALA A 377 19.75 2.60 27.24
C ALA A 377 20.00 1.23 27.90
N LEU A 378 19.49 1.00 29.12
CA LEU A 378 19.51 -0.31 29.78
C LEU A 378 18.70 -1.38 29.04
N PHE A 379 17.54 -1.01 28.50
CA PHE A 379 16.74 -1.86 27.62
C PHE A 379 17.55 -2.28 26.38
N GLY A 380 18.15 -1.30 25.69
CA GLY A 380 18.99 -1.57 24.52
C GLY A 380 20.21 -2.42 24.82
N ARG A 381 20.89 -2.17 25.95
CA ARG A 381 22.01 -3.00 26.42
C ARG A 381 21.59 -4.45 26.60
N GLY A 382 20.48 -4.67 27.30
CA GLY A 382 19.92 -6.00 27.52
C GLY A 382 19.50 -6.72 26.24
N ALA A 383 18.89 -5.99 25.30
CA ALA A 383 18.52 -6.51 23.99
C ALA A 383 19.75 -6.90 23.16
N LEU A 384 20.78 -6.05 23.11
CA LEU A 384 22.04 -6.37 22.43
C LEU A 384 22.72 -7.59 23.05
N ASP A 385 22.75 -7.70 24.38
CA ASP A 385 23.33 -8.86 25.07
C ASP A 385 22.58 -10.15 24.75
N SER A 386 21.25 -10.09 24.69
CA SER A 386 20.39 -11.22 24.27
C SER A 386 20.63 -11.63 22.82
N LEU A 387 21.00 -10.68 21.96
CA LEU A 387 21.37 -10.91 20.56
C LEU A 387 22.85 -11.28 20.39
N GLY A 388 23.60 -11.50 21.48
CA GLY A 388 25.01 -11.88 21.45
C GLY A 388 25.98 -10.74 21.12
N ARG A 389 25.57 -9.48 21.27
CA ARG A 389 26.31 -8.27 20.87
C ARG A 389 26.79 -7.42 22.04
N GLN A 390 27.47 -8.08 22.98
CA GLN A 390 28.09 -7.45 24.15
C GLN A 390 29.21 -6.48 23.78
N ASP A 391 29.77 -6.62 22.56
CA ASP A 391 30.82 -5.79 21.99
C ASP A 391 30.37 -4.37 21.63
N LEU A 392 29.09 -4.19 21.27
CA LEU A 392 28.58 -2.92 20.74
C LEU A 392 28.29 -1.93 21.87
N PRO A 393 28.76 -0.67 21.82
CA PRO A 393 28.46 0.31 22.87
C PRO A 393 27.06 0.90 22.74
N ILE A 394 26.45 1.26 23.88
CA ILE A 394 25.21 2.03 23.95
C ILE A 394 25.31 3.11 25.03
N GLY A 395 24.91 4.34 24.70
CA GLY A 395 24.99 5.50 25.57
C GLY A 395 23.62 6.06 25.97
N ILE A 396 23.60 6.75 27.11
CA ILE A 396 22.41 7.45 27.62
C ILE A 396 22.28 8.80 26.93
N GLY A 397 21.28 8.94 26.06
CA GLY A 397 21.00 10.16 25.33
C GLY A 397 20.25 11.22 26.13
N SER A 398 19.81 12.25 25.41
CA SER A 398 19.09 13.40 25.93
C SER A 398 17.65 13.07 26.35
N ILE A 399 16.96 14.08 26.89
CA ILE A 399 15.54 13.98 27.24
C ILE A 399 14.64 13.76 26.03
N GLY A 400 15.12 14.05 24.81
CA GLY A 400 14.45 13.86 23.53
C GLY A 400 13.27 14.80 23.26
N ASP A 401 12.45 15.11 24.27
CA ASP A 401 11.28 15.98 24.19
C ASP A 401 11.16 16.78 25.48
N ALA A 402 11.36 18.10 25.38
CA ALA A 402 11.33 19.01 26.53
C ALA A 402 9.93 19.15 27.16
N GLN A 403 8.87 18.79 26.43
CA GLN A 403 7.49 18.85 26.88
C GLN A 403 6.96 17.49 27.35
N ARG A 404 7.76 16.43 27.28
CA ARG A 404 7.33 15.09 27.67
C ARG A 404 7.07 15.02 29.17
N HIS A 405 5.79 14.83 29.51
CA HIS A 405 5.40 14.35 30.83
C HIS A 405 5.61 12.83 30.88
N LEU A 406 6.26 12.33 31.94
CA LEU A 406 6.39 10.89 32.21
C LEU A 406 5.00 10.32 32.52
N ASN A 407 4.23 10.05 31.47
CA ASN A 407 3.09 9.18 31.55
C ASN A 407 3.64 7.76 31.46
N ASN A 408 3.50 6.98 32.54
CA ASN A 408 3.82 5.56 32.53
C ASN A 408 2.84 4.85 31.58
N TYR A 409 3.08 4.91 30.26
CA TYR A 409 2.41 4.01 29.34
C TYR A 409 2.89 2.61 29.70
N MET A 410 2.01 1.81 30.29
CA MET A 410 2.35 0.50 30.86
C MET A 410 3.20 -0.33 29.88
N HIS A 411 2.81 -0.34 28.60
CA HIS A 411 3.47 -1.13 27.56
C HIS A 411 4.94 -0.79 27.25
N GLU A 412 5.49 0.36 27.64
CA GLU A 412 6.87 0.73 27.24
C GLU A 412 7.91 -0.27 27.83
N PHE A 413 7.79 -0.60 29.12
CA PHE A 413 8.77 -1.44 29.83
C PHE A 413 8.19 -2.72 30.45
N ASP A 414 6.93 -3.07 30.16
CA ASP A 414 6.32 -4.32 30.58
C ASP A 414 7.00 -5.53 29.91
N ASN A 415 7.12 -6.65 30.63
CA ASN A 415 7.68 -7.91 30.12
C ASN A 415 9.14 -7.79 29.64
N THR A 416 9.93 -6.96 30.33
CA THR A 416 11.36 -6.74 30.03
C THR A 416 12.30 -7.43 31.02
N GLU A 417 11.77 -8.02 32.09
CA GLU A 417 12.50 -8.58 33.22
C GLU A 417 13.49 -9.69 32.82
N ASP A 418 13.18 -10.40 31.73
CA ASP A 418 14.00 -11.51 31.22
C ASP A 418 15.28 -11.05 30.52
N PHE A 419 15.39 -9.78 30.11
CA PHE A 419 16.53 -9.33 29.29
C PHE A 419 17.07 -7.94 29.61
N ILE A 420 16.28 -7.02 30.20
CA ILE A 420 16.75 -5.66 30.48
C ILE A 420 18.02 -5.69 31.35
N ALA A 421 19.00 -4.85 31.02
CA ALA A 421 20.22 -4.77 31.80
C ALA A 421 19.91 -4.26 33.22
N PRO A 422 20.58 -4.79 34.27
CA PRO A 422 20.38 -4.31 35.65
C PRO A 422 20.67 -2.82 35.78
N GLU A 423 19.96 -2.11 36.65
CA GLU A 423 20.18 -0.67 36.91
C GLU A 423 21.61 -0.34 37.36
N SER A 424 22.34 -1.31 37.92
CA SER A 424 23.76 -1.16 38.27
C SER A 424 24.71 -1.15 37.07
N THR A 425 24.22 -1.37 35.86
CA THR A 425 25.02 -1.41 34.63
C THR A 425 25.52 -0.01 34.30
N SER A 426 26.84 0.17 34.26
CA SER A 426 27.45 1.45 33.91
C SER A 426 27.39 1.68 32.40
N LEU A 427 26.74 2.77 31.99
CA LEU A 427 26.63 3.19 30.59
C LEU A 427 27.23 4.60 30.42
N PRO A 428 27.93 4.88 29.29
CA PRO A 428 28.47 6.20 29.01
C PRO A 428 27.35 7.21 28.71
N LYS A 429 27.67 8.51 28.79
CA LYS A 429 26.80 9.55 28.25
C LYS A 429 26.80 9.52 26.73
N GLY A 430 25.65 9.78 26.11
CA GLY A 430 25.44 9.73 24.66
C GLY A 430 26.40 10.65 23.91
N GLN A 431 26.52 11.91 24.31
CA GLN A 431 27.45 12.88 23.70
C GLN A 431 28.92 12.43 23.78
N GLU A 432 29.34 11.85 24.90
CA GLU A 432 30.69 11.31 25.07
C GLU A 432 30.95 10.11 24.16
N LEU A 433 29.96 9.23 24.02
CA LEU A 433 30.02 8.08 23.13
C LEU A 433 30.10 8.51 21.66
N LEU A 434 29.24 9.44 21.22
CA LEU A 434 29.29 10.00 19.87
C LEU A 434 30.66 10.60 19.58
N LYS A 435 31.19 11.43 20.50
CA LYS A 435 32.51 12.05 20.35
C LYS A 435 33.61 10.99 20.18
N LYS A 436 33.58 9.94 21.01
CA LYS A 436 34.53 8.83 20.92
C LYS A 436 34.46 8.14 19.55
N ILE A 437 33.26 7.72 19.13
CA ILE A 437 33.02 7.02 17.86
C ILE A 437 33.50 7.87 16.66
N PHE A 438 33.08 9.13 16.59
CA PHE A 438 33.48 10.03 15.49
C PHE A 438 34.99 10.31 15.49
N THR A 439 35.60 10.49 16.67
CA THR A 439 37.06 10.73 16.77
C THR A 439 37.83 9.51 16.27
N GLU A 440 37.49 8.31 16.73
CA GLU A 440 38.15 7.07 16.33
C GLU A 440 38.03 6.81 14.83
N ARG A 441 36.85 7.06 14.25
CA ARG A 441 36.58 6.79 12.83
C ARG A 441 37.23 7.82 11.91
N THR A 442 37.12 9.10 12.24
CA THR A 442 37.78 10.18 11.49
C THR A 442 39.31 10.02 11.52
N THR A 443 39.89 9.57 12.64
CA THR A 443 41.34 9.28 12.74
C THR A 443 41.79 8.16 11.80
N ASN A 444 40.88 7.24 11.47
CA ASN A 444 41.13 6.14 10.54
C ASN A 444 40.68 6.44 9.10
N ASP A 445 40.42 7.71 8.76
CA ASP A 445 39.89 8.17 7.47
C ASP A 445 38.59 7.45 7.06
N LYS A 446 37.76 7.13 8.07
CA LYS A 446 36.44 6.52 7.89
C LYS A 446 35.34 7.49 8.27
N LYS A 447 34.32 7.55 7.43
CA LYS A 447 33.11 8.34 7.65
C LYS A 447 31.94 7.47 8.09
N LEU A 448 30.97 8.09 8.76
CA LEU A 448 29.82 7.45 9.39
C LEU A 448 28.52 7.79 8.68
N THR A 449 27.64 6.80 8.59
CA THR A 449 26.21 7.02 8.36
C THR A 449 25.54 7.23 9.71
N VAL A 450 24.90 8.38 9.89
CA VAL A 450 24.08 8.64 11.08
C VAL A 450 22.66 8.20 10.79
N LEU A 451 22.18 7.21 11.53
CA LEU A 451 20.79 6.76 11.48
C LEU A 451 20.01 7.37 12.64
N THR A 452 19.05 8.25 12.35
CA THR A 452 18.19 8.86 13.38
C THR A 452 16.77 8.35 13.24
N ILE A 453 16.35 7.53 14.19
CA ILE A 453 15.02 6.93 14.25
C ILE A 453 14.22 7.43 15.47
N SER A 454 14.75 8.44 16.17
CA SER A 454 14.09 9.13 17.27
C SER A 454 14.29 10.64 17.20
N SER A 455 14.06 11.36 18.30
CA SER A 455 14.33 12.80 18.42
C SER A 455 15.73 13.18 17.94
N LEU A 456 15.81 14.31 17.23
CA LEU A 456 17.06 14.85 16.69
C LEU A 456 17.87 15.68 17.70
N MET A 457 17.41 15.78 18.95
CA MET A 457 18.04 16.62 19.99
C MET A 457 19.52 16.31 20.20
N ASP A 458 19.89 15.02 20.35
CA ASP A 458 21.29 14.63 20.59
C ASP A 458 22.22 14.98 19.42
N ILE A 459 21.79 14.75 18.18
CA ILE A 459 22.63 15.05 17.01
C ILE A 459 22.66 16.55 16.71
N ALA A 460 21.59 17.29 17.04
CA ALA A 460 21.56 18.73 16.95
C ALA A 460 22.57 19.36 17.92
N GLU A 461 22.56 18.95 19.19
CA GLU A 461 23.56 19.36 20.19
C GLU A 461 24.98 19.01 19.72
N PHE A 462 25.20 17.77 19.25
CA PHE A 462 26.50 17.34 18.74
C PHE A 462 26.97 18.17 17.53
N SER A 463 26.06 18.57 16.65
CA SER A 463 26.37 19.40 15.47
C SER A 463 26.83 20.82 15.83
N GLN A 464 26.38 21.33 16.97
CA GLN A 464 26.75 22.64 17.49
C GLN A 464 28.07 22.59 18.26
N ASP A 465 28.22 21.60 19.16
CA ASP A 465 29.39 21.49 20.04
C ASP A 465 30.62 20.90 19.34
N HIS A 466 30.40 20.08 18.32
CA HIS A 466 31.42 19.31 17.62
C HIS A 466 31.32 19.44 16.10
N THR A 467 30.96 20.62 15.58
CA THR A 467 30.71 20.92 14.15
C THR A 467 31.77 20.34 13.22
N GLU A 468 33.06 20.63 13.44
CA GLU A 468 34.13 20.16 12.55
C GLU A 468 34.32 18.64 12.60
N LEU A 469 34.13 18.03 13.77
CA LEU A 469 34.24 16.58 13.91
C LEU A 469 33.10 15.89 13.16
N LEU A 470 31.87 16.38 13.32
CA LEU A 470 30.70 15.83 12.65
C LEU A 470 30.79 16.03 11.13
N LYS A 471 31.07 17.26 10.68
CA LYS A 471 31.19 17.63 9.26
C LYS A 471 32.19 16.75 8.52
N ASN A 472 33.37 16.54 9.10
CA ASN A 472 34.42 15.76 8.46
C ASN A 472 34.19 14.25 8.59
N GLY A 473 33.53 13.82 9.66
CA GLY A 473 33.30 12.40 9.97
C GLY A 473 32.00 11.82 9.41
N ILE A 474 31.09 12.61 8.84
CA ILE A 474 29.80 12.12 8.32
C ILE A 474 29.86 11.84 6.81
N ALA A 475 29.30 10.69 6.40
CA ALA A 475 29.14 10.29 5.00
C ALA A 475 27.71 10.50 4.51
N ASN A 476 26.73 10.19 5.36
CA ASN A 476 25.31 10.18 5.00
C ASN A 476 24.43 10.29 6.25
N VAL A 477 23.22 10.79 6.11
CA VAL A 477 22.18 10.76 7.14
C VAL A 477 20.98 9.96 6.64
N VAL A 478 20.51 9.02 7.43
CA VAL A 478 19.24 8.32 7.15
C VAL A 478 18.30 8.55 8.32
N LEU A 479 17.07 8.96 8.03
CA LEU A 479 16.11 9.33 9.05
C LEU A 479 14.77 8.65 8.84
N GLN A 480 14.20 8.12 9.93
CA GLN A 480 12.76 7.95 10.00
C GLN A 480 12.17 9.31 10.35
N GLY A 481 11.41 9.88 9.42
CA GLY A 481 10.93 11.25 9.54
C GLY A 481 10.50 11.85 8.21
N GLY A 482 10.74 13.14 8.03
CA GLY A 482 10.42 13.84 6.80
C GLY A 482 10.97 15.26 6.79
N TYR A 483 11.25 15.78 5.60
CA TYR A 483 11.60 17.18 5.37
C TYR A 483 11.07 17.62 4.02
N ARG A 484 11.14 18.92 3.74
CA ARG A 484 10.74 19.52 2.47
C ARG A 484 11.76 20.56 2.05
N MET A 485 11.92 20.73 0.74
CA MET A 485 12.63 21.88 0.18
C MET A 485 11.65 23.04 0.03
N ILE A 486 11.81 24.10 0.83
CA ILE A 486 10.99 25.31 0.77
C ILE A 486 11.90 26.49 0.49
N ASN A 487 11.71 27.17 -0.65
CA ASN A 487 12.57 28.29 -1.08
C ASN A 487 14.07 27.95 -1.03
N HIS A 488 14.44 26.77 -1.55
CA HIS A 488 15.79 26.21 -1.49
C HIS A 488 16.34 25.95 -0.09
N LYS A 489 15.51 25.96 0.95
CA LYS A 489 15.90 25.60 2.32
C LYS A 489 15.38 24.21 2.69
N LEU A 490 16.22 23.39 3.32
CA LEU A 490 15.83 22.11 3.88
C LEU A 490 15.09 22.35 5.21
N VAL A 491 13.79 22.07 5.24
CA VAL A 491 12.92 22.34 6.39
C VAL A 491 12.37 21.02 6.94
N PRO A 492 12.49 20.73 8.25
CA PRO A 492 11.90 19.54 8.84
C PRO A 492 10.38 19.56 8.69
N ASP A 493 9.79 18.40 8.40
CA ASP A 493 8.33 18.26 8.40
C ASP A 493 7.84 18.20 9.85
N SER A 494 7.10 19.22 10.29
CA SER A 494 6.54 19.30 11.65
C SER A 494 5.45 18.25 11.93
N ALA A 495 4.92 17.59 10.90
CA ALA A 495 3.98 16.49 11.05
C ALA A 495 4.68 15.15 11.35
N ALA A 496 6.00 15.04 11.17
CA ALA A 496 6.77 13.85 11.54
C ALA A 496 7.05 13.84 13.05
N ALA A 497 6.79 12.71 13.72
CA ALA A 497 6.89 12.61 15.18
C ALA A 497 8.29 12.91 15.71
N ASN A 498 9.32 12.35 15.08
CA ASN A 498 10.73 12.52 15.47
C ASN A 498 11.21 13.97 15.36
N ASN A 499 10.72 14.72 14.37
CA ASN A 499 10.97 16.16 14.29
C ASN A 499 10.19 16.94 15.36
N ARG A 500 8.97 16.50 15.68
CA ARG A 500 8.08 17.25 16.59
C ARG A 500 8.53 17.17 18.05
N PHE A 501 9.21 16.10 18.47
CA PHE A 501 9.78 16.00 19.82
C PHE A 501 10.70 17.18 20.15
N ASP A 502 11.48 17.63 19.18
CA ASP A 502 12.33 18.82 19.27
C ASP A 502 12.44 19.50 17.91
N LEU A 503 11.48 20.40 17.61
CA LEU A 503 11.43 21.07 16.32
C LEU A 503 12.61 22.03 16.11
N GLU A 504 13.15 22.60 17.19
CA GLU A 504 14.31 23.50 17.15
C GLU A 504 15.59 22.73 16.87
N GLY A 505 15.82 21.60 17.56
CA GLY A 505 16.91 20.68 17.25
C GLY A 505 16.79 20.10 15.84
N ALA A 506 15.59 19.71 15.42
CA ALA A 506 15.34 19.27 14.05
C ALA A 506 15.72 20.35 13.05
N ALA A 507 15.28 21.60 13.23
CA ALA A 507 15.65 22.70 12.34
C ALA A 507 17.17 22.93 12.32
N THR A 508 17.82 22.88 13.48
CA THR A 508 19.28 23.02 13.63
C THR A 508 20.02 21.96 12.79
N PHE A 509 19.65 20.69 12.94
CA PHE A 509 20.35 19.62 12.24
C PHE A 509 20.05 19.59 10.74
N HIS A 510 18.84 19.98 10.31
CA HIS A 510 18.53 20.11 8.88
C HIS A 510 19.32 21.26 8.23
N ASN A 511 19.47 22.41 8.92
CA ASN A 511 20.35 23.47 8.45
C ASN A 511 21.80 22.97 8.36
N PHE A 512 22.30 22.25 9.37
CA PHE A 512 23.64 21.67 9.35
C PHE A 512 23.86 20.75 8.12
N MET A 513 22.91 19.84 7.84
CA MET A 513 23.01 18.96 6.67
C MET A 513 23.11 19.75 5.37
N GLN A 514 22.31 20.81 5.24
CA GLN A 514 22.30 21.66 4.07
C GLN A 514 23.57 22.51 3.93
N ASP A 515 24.00 23.17 5.03
CA ASP A 515 25.14 24.10 5.03
C ASP A 515 26.47 23.40 4.71
N TYR A 516 26.55 22.09 4.92
CA TYR A 516 27.74 21.28 4.70
C TYR A 516 27.60 20.24 3.58
N ASP A 517 26.56 20.34 2.74
CA ASP A 517 26.29 19.43 1.62
C ASP A 517 26.28 17.94 2.03
N ILE A 518 25.74 17.63 3.21
CA ILE A 518 25.66 16.26 3.72
C ILE A 518 24.49 15.54 3.05
N PRO A 519 24.74 14.41 2.34
CA PRO A 519 23.66 13.61 1.76
C PRO A 519 22.70 13.10 2.83
N SER A 520 21.41 13.05 2.51
CA SER A 520 20.41 12.52 3.41
C SER A 520 19.26 11.80 2.72
N THR A 521 18.61 10.88 3.44
CA THR A 521 17.41 10.19 2.99
C THR A 521 16.37 10.09 4.10
N ALA A 522 15.16 10.58 3.83
CA ALA A 522 14.02 10.48 4.73
C ALA A 522 13.09 9.34 4.36
N TRP A 523 12.80 8.46 5.31
CA TRP A 523 11.79 7.41 5.21
C TRP A 523 10.55 7.85 5.99
N THR A 524 9.45 8.08 5.27
CA THR A 524 8.25 8.66 5.88
C THR A 524 7.19 7.60 6.20
N LYS A 525 6.13 8.03 6.89
CA LYS A 525 4.94 7.22 7.16
C LYS A 525 4.27 6.63 5.90
N VAL A 526 4.43 7.27 4.74
CA VAL A 526 3.85 6.78 3.48
C VAL A 526 4.56 5.49 3.05
N ALA A 527 5.89 5.45 3.16
CA ALA A 527 6.67 4.26 2.87
C ALA A 527 6.31 3.11 3.83
N ALA A 528 6.14 3.42 5.12
CA ALA A 528 5.73 2.44 6.12
C ALA A 528 4.33 1.86 5.84
N ASN A 529 3.35 2.71 5.48
CA ASN A 529 2.01 2.27 5.12
C ASN A 529 1.98 1.37 3.87
N ALA A 530 2.87 1.63 2.91
CA ALA A 530 3.01 0.84 1.68
C ALA A 530 3.75 -0.48 1.88
N THR A 531 4.40 -0.68 3.04
CA THR A 531 5.22 -1.86 3.35
C THR A 531 4.40 -2.87 4.16
N PRO A 532 4.06 -4.05 3.61
CA PRO A 532 3.33 -5.06 4.36
C PRO A 532 4.27 -5.78 5.33
N ILE A 533 4.03 -5.60 6.63
CA ILE A 533 4.59 -6.41 7.71
C ILE A 533 3.41 -7.09 8.41
N TYR A 534 3.52 -8.40 8.63
CA TYR A 534 2.40 -9.19 9.12
C TYR A 534 2.54 -9.61 10.58
N SER A 535 1.42 -9.71 11.29
CA SER A 535 1.31 -10.24 12.65
C SER A 535 1.90 -11.65 12.77
N SER A 536 1.91 -12.45 11.69
CA SER A 536 2.55 -13.75 11.62
C SER A 536 4.07 -13.72 11.84
N LEU A 537 4.75 -12.61 11.51
CA LEU A 537 6.16 -12.41 11.85
C LEU A 537 6.33 -12.37 13.37
N PHE A 538 5.49 -11.63 14.07
CA PHE A 538 5.54 -11.53 15.54
C PHE A 538 5.15 -12.84 16.23
N GLU A 539 4.19 -13.58 15.68
CA GLU A 539 3.88 -14.95 16.11
C GLU A 539 5.11 -15.86 15.95
N PHE A 540 5.76 -15.84 14.78
CA PHE A 540 6.98 -16.60 14.55
C PHE A 540 8.08 -16.25 15.57
N LEU A 541 8.34 -14.96 15.79
CA LEU A 541 9.36 -14.50 16.73
C LEU A 541 9.02 -14.92 18.16
N HIS A 542 7.76 -14.86 18.56
CA HIS A 542 7.29 -15.37 19.85
C HIS A 542 7.54 -16.87 19.99
N ASP A 543 7.18 -17.66 18.98
CA ASP A 543 7.27 -19.12 18.98
C ASP A 543 8.72 -19.62 19.03
N THR A 544 9.70 -18.79 18.65
CA THR A 544 11.13 -19.11 18.87
C THR A 544 11.51 -19.26 20.34
N GLY A 545 10.69 -18.74 21.27
CA GLY A 545 10.99 -18.71 22.70
C GLY A 545 12.10 -17.73 23.08
N HIS A 546 12.58 -16.89 22.17
CA HIS A 546 13.54 -15.84 22.47
C HIS A 546 12.87 -14.70 23.27
N PRO A 547 13.51 -14.13 24.32
CA PRO A 547 12.90 -13.10 25.16
C PRO A 547 12.43 -11.87 24.36
N LEU A 548 13.22 -11.41 23.40
CA LEU A 548 12.84 -10.29 22.53
C LEU A 548 11.62 -10.59 21.65
N GLY A 549 11.46 -11.83 21.18
CA GLY A 549 10.29 -12.24 20.41
C GLY A 549 9.01 -12.23 21.25
N ARG A 550 9.10 -12.66 22.52
CA ARG A 550 7.99 -12.56 23.48
C ARG A 550 7.60 -11.11 23.75
N TYR A 551 8.59 -10.26 24.02
CA TYR A 551 8.37 -8.83 24.25
C TYR A 551 7.70 -8.16 23.04
N LEU A 552 8.25 -8.34 21.84
CA LEU A 552 7.69 -7.74 20.62
C LEU A 552 6.23 -8.14 20.39
N ARG A 553 5.89 -9.42 20.56
CA ARG A 553 4.50 -9.89 20.42
C ARG A 553 3.59 -9.26 21.47
N SER A 554 4.06 -9.14 22.71
CA SER A 554 3.29 -8.50 23.79
C SER A 554 3.03 -7.02 23.50
N VAL A 555 4.06 -6.26 23.09
CA VAL A 555 3.92 -4.82 22.80
C VAL A 555 3.05 -4.60 21.57
N GLN A 556 3.26 -5.37 20.50
CA GLN A 556 2.42 -5.31 19.29
C GLN A 556 0.94 -5.49 19.63
N THR A 557 0.60 -6.55 20.36
CA THR A 557 -0.79 -6.85 20.75
C THR A 557 -1.38 -5.73 21.62
N SER A 558 -0.66 -5.31 22.66
CA SER A 558 -1.12 -4.25 23.57
C SER A 558 -1.32 -2.91 22.85
N GLN A 559 -0.43 -2.55 21.93
CA GLN A 559 -0.54 -1.31 21.16
C GLN A 559 -1.67 -1.37 20.15
N GLU A 560 -1.90 -2.50 19.48
CA GLU A 560 -3.05 -2.70 18.59
C GLU A 560 -4.38 -2.55 19.35
N LEU A 561 -4.49 -3.17 20.53
CA LEU A 561 -5.68 -3.04 21.39
C LEU A 561 -5.90 -1.60 21.84
N ASN A 562 -4.87 -0.93 22.35
CA ASN A 562 -4.96 0.46 22.79
C ASN A 562 -5.30 1.39 21.61
N PHE A 563 -4.71 1.14 20.45
CA PHE A 563 -5.00 1.91 19.24
C PHE A 563 -6.46 1.74 18.83
N TYR A 564 -6.93 0.50 18.78
CA TYR A 564 -8.29 0.18 18.38
C TYR A 564 -9.32 0.71 19.37
N ALA A 565 -9.09 0.56 20.67
CA ALA A 565 -9.96 1.13 21.70
C ALA A 565 -10.14 2.65 21.53
N ARG A 566 -9.07 3.36 21.12
CA ARG A 566 -9.14 4.79 20.83
C ARG A 566 -9.90 5.09 19.54
N CYS A 567 -9.75 4.26 18.50
CA CYS A 567 -10.57 4.34 17.28
C CYS A 567 -12.06 4.11 17.55
N CYS A 568 -12.42 3.30 18.55
CA CYS A 568 -13.80 3.07 19.00
C CYS A 568 -14.34 4.18 19.92
N SER A 569 -13.53 5.18 20.28
CA SER A 569 -13.91 6.25 21.20
C SER A 569 -14.28 7.55 20.49
N ASP A 570 -14.87 8.50 21.22
CA ASP A 570 -15.13 9.87 20.74
C ASP A 570 -13.85 10.72 20.59
N HIS A 571 -12.69 10.18 20.95
CA HIS A 571 -11.39 10.87 20.93
C HIS A 571 -10.32 10.08 20.17
N PRO A 572 -10.52 9.78 18.86
CA PRO A 572 -9.54 9.08 18.05
C PRO A 572 -8.24 9.90 17.93
N PHE A 573 -7.13 9.25 17.55
CA PHE A 573 -5.84 9.92 17.36
C PHE A 573 -5.88 11.03 16.31
N ALA A 574 -6.71 10.86 15.28
CA ALA A 574 -7.08 11.88 14.32
C ALA A 574 -8.56 11.72 13.96
N PRO A 575 -9.27 12.80 13.55
CA PRO A 575 -10.70 12.75 13.28
C PRO A 575 -11.14 11.65 12.29
N HIS A 576 -10.26 11.24 11.37
CA HIS A 576 -10.54 10.21 10.37
C HIS A 576 -10.19 8.78 10.84
N MET A 577 -9.45 8.61 11.93
CA MET A 577 -9.02 7.30 12.46
C MET A 577 -10.11 6.68 13.33
N THR A 578 -11.29 6.50 12.75
CA THR A 578 -12.45 5.86 13.40
C THR A 578 -12.28 4.34 13.47
N GLN A 579 -13.19 3.66 14.17
CA GLN A 579 -13.24 2.21 14.19
C GLN A 579 -13.32 1.62 12.77
N ASP A 580 -14.20 2.17 11.93
CA ASP A 580 -14.36 1.77 10.53
C ASP A 580 -13.06 1.91 9.73
N TRP A 581 -12.34 3.02 9.96
CA TRP A 581 -11.01 3.23 9.37
C TRP A 581 -10.03 2.15 9.83
N ALA A 582 -9.94 1.84 11.13
CA ALA A 582 -9.00 0.85 11.67
C ALA A 582 -9.27 -0.56 11.14
N VAL A 583 -10.55 -0.96 11.08
CA VAL A 583 -10.97 -2.24 10.50
C VAL A 583 -10.56 -2.31 9.03
N LYS A 584 -10.75 -1.23 8.26
CA LYS A 584 -10.39 -1.17 6.85
C LYS A 584 -8.88 -1.18 6.59
N THR A 585 -8.09 -0.48 7.41
CA THR A 585 -6.67 -0.24 7.12
C THR A 585 -5.74 -1.24 7.77
N LYS A 586 -6.08 -1.75 8.97
CA LYS A 586 -5.20 -2.60 9.77
C LYS A 586 -5.67 -4.05 9.90
N SER A 587 -6.91 -4.35 9.49
CA SER A 587 -7.51 -5.68 9.70
C SER A 587 -7.86 -6.43 8.42
N THR A 588 -8.13 -7.74 8.59
CA THR A 588 -8.67 -8.64 7.57
C THR A 588 -10.13 -8.97 7.79
N TRP A 589 -10.85 -8.18 8.59
CA TRP A 589 -12.27 -8.40 8.88
C TRP A 589 -13.11 -8.59 7.62
N PHE A 590 -13.04 -7.66 6.67
CA PHE A 590 -13.74 -7.81 5.40
C PHE A 590 -13.16 -8.93 4.53
N ALA A 591 -11.84 -9.11 4.55
CA ALA A 591 -11.19 -10.19 3.82
C ALA A 591 -11.63 -11.59 4.31
N ALA A 592 -12.12 -11.69 5.55
CA ALA A 592 -12.69 -12.88 6.16
C ALA A 592 -14.15 -13.15 5.76
N GLY A 593 -14.72 -12.31 4.90
CA GLY A 593 -16.10 -12.45 4.43
C GLY A 593 -17.13 -11.89 5.40
N HIS A 594 -16.71 -11.12 6.41
CA HIS A 594 -17.64 -10.38 7.27
C HIS A 594 -18.24 -9.22 6.50
N GLU A 595 -19.55 -9.08 6.61
CA GLU A 595 -20.28 -8.02 5.93
C GLU A 595 -20.10 -6.68 6.69
N PRO A 596 -20.03 -5.54 5.99
CA PRO A 596 -19.78 -4.24 6.64
C PRO A 596 -20.90 -3.67 7.51
N ASP A 597 -22.03 -4.36 7.60
CA ASP A 597 -23.11 -4.07 8.53
C ASP A 597 -23.20 -5.09 9.68
N GLU A 598 -22.21 -5.98 9.81
CA GLU A 598 -21.93 -6.73 11.02
C GLU A 598 -21.30 -5.82 12.08
N GLU A 599 -21.63 -6.06 13.34
CA GLU A 599 -21.00 -5.36 14.45
C GLU A 599 -19.53 -5.78 14.52
N TYR A 600 -18.64 -4.79 14.50
CA TYR A 600 -17.22 -5.05 14.61
C TYR A 600 -16.89 -5.61 16.00
N PRO A 601 -15.98 -6.61 16.11
CA PRO A 601 -15.52 -7.11 17.39
C PRO A 601 -14.88 -5.99 18.21
N MET A 602 -14.87 -6.13 19.53
CA MET A 602 -14.24 -5.18 20.43
C MET A 602 -13.05 -5.81 21.14
N GLY A 603 -12.05 -4.99 21.48
CA GLY A 603 -10.91 -5.43 22.27
C GLY A 603 -10.20 -6.64 21.68
N GLU A 604 -9.97 -7.66 22.50
CA GLU A 604 -9.21 -8.87 22.15
C GLU A 604 -9.86 -9.69 21.02
N ASP A 605 -11.18 -9.63 20.86
CA ASP A 605 -11.87 -10.36 19.79
C ASP A 605 -11.50 -9.83 18.39
N MET A 606 -10.92 -8.62 18.31
CA MET A 606 -10.45 -8.04 17.05
C MET A 606 -9.02 -8.50 16.67
N LEU A 607 -8.22 -8.97 17.63
CA LEU A 607 -6.81 -9.36 17.42
C LEU A 607 -6.59 -10.39 16.29
N PRO A 608 -7.42 -11.45 16.14
CA PRO A 608 -7.25 -12.40 15.05
C PRO A 608 -7.34 -11.77 13.64
N TYR A 609 -7.96 -10.60 13.54
CA TYR A 609 -8.12 -9.87 12.30
C TYR A 609 -7.04 -8.80 12.10
N PHE A 610 -6.36 -8.33 13.16
CA PHE A 610 -5.21 -7.42 13.01
C PHE A 610 -3.99 -8.17 12.50
N THR A 611 -3.86 -8.17 11.18
CA THR A 611 -2.78 -8.87 10.49
C THR A 611 -1.70 -7.94 10.00
N LYS A 612 -1.93 -6.62 9.91
CA LYS A 612 -0.95 -5.66 9.42
C LYS A 612 -0.33 -4.87 10.56
N VAL A 613 0.98 -4.98 10.67
CA VAL A 613 1.81 -4.16 11.56
C VAL A 613 2.47 -3.07 10.72
N ILE A 614 2.50 -1.86 11.24
CA ILE A 614 3.20 -0.75 10.58
C ILE A 614 4.53 -0.61 11.32
N GLY A 615 5.61 -0.98 10.64
CA GLY A 615 6.97 -0.76 11.13
C GLY A 615 7.53 0.49 10.48
N TYR A 616 8.01 1.48 11.24
CA TYR A 616 8.59 2.69 10.64
C TYR A 616 10.11 2.65 10.56
N ASP A 617 10.78 2.38 11.68
CA ASP A 617 12.23 2.56 11.81
C ASP A 617 13.03 1.49 11.07
N ALA A 618 12.48 0.28 10.97
CA ALA A 618 13.08 -0.81 10.21
C ALA A 618 13.28 -0.47 8.72
N LEU A 619 12.44 0.42 8.14
CA LEU A 619 12.64 0.89 6.77
C LEU A 619 13.87 1.79 6.67
N ALA A 620 14.06 2.69 7.64
CA ALA A 620 15.24 3.55 7.69
C ALA A 620 16.52 2.71 7.87
N VAL A 621 16.46 1.61 8.62
CA VAL A 621 17.55 0.63 8.72
C VAL A 621 17.89 0.01 7.37
N VAL A 622 16.90 -0.45 6.61
CA VAL A 622 17.13 -0.95 5.25
C VAL A 622 17.69 0.15 4.35
N GLY A 623 17.22 1.39 4.50
CA GLY A 623 17.79 2.57 3.85
C GLY A 623 19.26 2.83 4.16
N ALA A 624 19.72 2.50 5.37
CA ALA A 624 21.10 2.68 5.81
C ALA A 624 22.06 1.55 5.36
N SER A 625 21.56 0.50 4.70
CA SER A 625 22.35 -0.66 4.28
C SER A 625 23.30 -0.42 3.10
N GLY A 626 23.13 0.69 2.39
CA GLY A 626 23.93 1.10 1.23
C GLY A 626 23.13 1.13 -0.08
N GLY A 627 23.53 2.00 -1.01
CA GLY A 627 22.81 2.18 -2.28
C GLY A 627 22.82 0.95 -3.18
N ASP A 628 23.85 0.10 -3.08
CA ASP A 628 23.96 -1.18 -3.78
C ASP A 628 22.95 -2.21 -3.28
N VAL A 629 22.65 -2.26 -1.98
CA VAL A 629 21.57 -3.09 -1.42
C VAL A 629 20.22 -2.63 -1.95
N LEU A 630 19.94 -1.32 -1.86
CA LEU A 630 18.68 -0.75 -2.36
C LEU A 630 18.49 -1.01 -3.86
N GLN A 631 19.58 -0.93 -4.64
CA GLN A 631 19.57 -1.21 -6.07
C GLN A 631 19.39 -2.70 -6.39
N LYS A 632 20.12 -3.59 -5.71
CA LYS A 632 20.07 -5.06 -5.93
C LYS A 632 18.65 -5.59 -5.80
N PHE A 633 17.91 -5.09 -4.82
CA PHE A 633 16.55 -5.50 -4.52
C PHE A 633 15.48 -4.56 -5.11
N GLY A 634 15.86 -3.52 -5.84
CA GLY A 634 14.92 -2.57 -6.44
C GLY A 634 13.99 -1.88 -5.44
N ILE A 635 14.48 -1.64 -4.21
CA ILE A 635 13.67 -1.15 -3.08
C ILE A 635 13.17 0.27 -3.33
N VAL A 636 14.03 1.17 -3.81
CA VAL A 636 13.65 2.56 -4.12
C VAL A 636 13.32 2.68 -5.60
N LYS A 637 12.17 3.29 -5.91
CA LYS A 637 11.70 3.50 -7.28
C LYS A 637 11.84 4.97 -7.68
N PRO A 638 12.04 5.27 -8.98
CA PRO A 638 12.04 6.65 -9.46
C PRO A 638 10.69 7.34 -9.21
N LEU A 639 10.76 8.64 -8.95
CA LEU A 639 9.58 9.50 -8.82
C LEU A 639 8.85 9.65 -10.15
N LYS A 640 7.51 9.68 -10.09
CA LYS A 640 6.61 9.83 -11.24
C LYS A 640 5.60 10.96 -11.05
N LYS A 641 5.10 11.17 -9.83
CA LYS A 641 4.05 12.16 -9.54
C LYS A 641 4.59 13.41 -8.85
N ARG A 642 5.65 13.27 -8.06
CA ARG A 642 6.23 14.28 -7.17
C ARG A 642 7.67 14.62 -7.55
N LEU A 643 7.87 14.98 -8.82
CA LEU A 643 9.17 15.42 -9.34
C LEU A 643 9.69 16.68 -8.63
N ASP A 644 8.81 17.44 -7.96
CA ASP A 644 9.17 18.56 -7.08
C ASP A 644 10.06 18.15 -5.89
N ALA A 645 9.98 16.89 -5.47
CA ALA A 645 10.77 16.35 -4.37
C ALA A 645 12.12 15.77 -4.82
N GLU A 646 12.44 15.81 -6.12
CA GLU A 646 13.72 15.32 -6.62
C GLU A 646 14.85 16.30 -6.24
N HIS A 647 15.87 15.80 -5.55
CA HIS A 647 17.03 16.58 -5.13
C HIS A 647 18.30 15.74 -5.26
N PRO A 648 19.45 16.30 -5.68
CA PRO A 648 20.68 15.52 -5.85
C PRO A 648 21.22 14.93 -4.53
N LEU A 649 21.00 15.60 -3.39
CA LEU A 649 21.56 15.20 -2.09
C LEU A 649 20.53 14.73 -1.05
N HIS A 650 19.26 15.14 -1.16
CA HIS A 650 18.28 14.99 -0.08
C HIS A 650 17.05 14.24 -0.59
N HIS A 651 17.02 12.94 -0.36
CA HIS A 651 16.00 12.06 -0.95
C HIS A 651 14.85 11.81 0.03
N ILE A 652 13.65 11.60 -0.48
CA ILE A 652 12.47 11.26 0.33
C ILE A 652 11.85 9.99 -0.24
N VAL A 653 11.63 9.00 0.63
CA VAL A 653 10.97 7.74 0.30
C VAL A 653 9.61 7.66 0.99
N GLY A 654 8.57 7.51 0.17
CA GLY A 654 7.18 7.74 0.51
C GLY A 654 6.92 9.23 0.70
N ILE A 655 6.38 9.95 -0.28
CA ILE A 655 6.16 11.39 -0.18
C ILE A 655 4.71 11.66 0.26
N PRO A 656 4.49 12.28 1.44
CA PRO A 656 3.15 12.65 1.88
C PRO A 656 2.45 13.61 0.92
N LYS A 657 1.12 13.50 0.85
CA LYS A 657 0.30 14.55 0.22
C LYS A 657 0.56 15.90 0.88
N THR A 658 0.53 16.97 0.10
CA THR A 658 0.45 18.33 0.65
C THR A 658 -0.98 18.81 0.52
N ASP A 659 -1.50 19.45 1.56
CA ASP A 659 -2.75 20.18 1.45
C ASP A 659 -2.42 21.52 0.75
N GLY A 660 -3.23 21.90 -0.23
CA GLY A 660 -3.06 23.18 -0.95
C GLY A 660 -3.22 24.36 0.00
N VAL A 661 -2.55 25.47 -0.32
CA VAL A 661 -2.79 26.76 0.35
C VAL A 661 -3.66 27.58 -0.60
N ASP A 662 -4.76 28.13 -0.11
CA ASP A 662 -5.73 28.92 -0.88
C ASP A 662 -6.43 28.12 -2.02
N ASP A 663 -6.50 28.69 -3.23
CA ASP A 663 -7.15 28.11 -4.42
C ASP A 663 -6.24 27.14 -5.22
N GLU A 664 -5.01 26.88 -4.76
CA GLU A 664 -4.11 25.90 -5.40
C GLU A 664 -4.41 24.47 -4.94
N ASP A 665 -4.49 23.54 -5.89
CA ASP A 665 -4.61 22.12 -5.60
C ASP A 665 -3.34 21.62 -4.88
N GLY A 666 -3.52 20.90 -3.77
CA GLY A 666 -2.42 20.21 -3.08
C GLY A 666 -1.76 19.14 -3.94
N LEU A 667 -0.50 18.79 -3.64
CA LEU A 667 0.22 17.76 -4.38
C LEU A 667 -0.12 16.35 -3.87
N PRO A 668 -0.19 15.35 -4.76
CA PRO A 668 -0.57 13.99 -4.39
C PRO A 668 0.47 13.31 -3.50
N GLU A 669 0.04 12.26 -2.82
CA GLU A 669 0.95 11.30 -2.19
C GLU A 669 1.63 10.42 -3.26
N GLU A 670 2.89 10.04 -3.02
CA GLU A 670 3.61 9.11 -3.88
C GLU A 670 4.40 8.06 -3.09
N GLU A 671 4.09 6.79 -3.34
CA GLU A 671 4.83 5.63 -2.85
C GLU A 671 5.94 5.26 -3.84
N ASN A 672 7.14 5.83 -3.68
CA ASN A 672 8.29 5.59 -4.56
C ASN A 672 9.18 4.44 -4.06
N LEU A 673 8.58 3.29 -3.73
CA LEU A 673 9.30 2.10 -3.27
C LEU A 673 8.65 0.77 -3.68
N ASP A 674 9.39 -0.33 -3.54
CA ASP A 674 8.85 -1.68 -3.53
C ASP A 674 8.50 -2.12 -2.11
N GLY A 675 7.25 -1.84 -1.70
CA GLY A 675 6.76 -2.18 -0.37
C GLY A 675 6.86 -3.68 -0.07
N ARG A 676 6.54 -4.56 -1.04
CA ARG A 676 6.60 -6.02 -0.83
C ARG A 676 8.01 -6.48 -0.53
N MET A 677 8.98 -6.10 -1.37
CA MET A 677 10.38 -6.50 -1.16
C MET A 677 10.93 -5.91 0.14
N MET A 678 10.54 -4.67 0.49
CA MET A 678 10.87 -4.08 1.79
C MET A 678 10.32 -4.93 2.96
N GLY A 679 9.08 -5.39 2.89
CA GLY A 679 8.47 -6.26 3.89
C GLY A 679 9.22 -7.60 4.05
N VAL A 680 9.61 -8.22 2.94
CA VAL A 680 10.44 -9.44 2.94
C VAL A 680 11.81 -9.18 3.57
N ALA A 681 12.48 -8.08 3.22
CA ALA A 681 13.77 -7.72 3.81
C ALA A 681 13.66 -7.60 5.34
N ILE A 682 12.67 -6.85 5.83
CA ILE A 682 12.44 -6.69 7.28
C ILE A 682 12.14 -8.03 7.94
N SER A 683 11.26 -8.85 7.36
CA SER A 683 10.93 -10.18 7.88
C SER A 683 12.16 -11.09 7.96
N ALA A 684 12.95 -11.17 6.88
CA ALA A 684 14.16 -11.98 6.79
C ALA A 684 15.20 -11.57 7.84
N LEU A 685 15.39 -10.26 8.04
CA LEU A 685 16.36 -9.72 8.99
C LEU A 685 15.90 -9.92 10.44
N MET A 686 14.63 -9.68 10.74
CA MET A 686 14.08 -9.91 12.07
C MET A 686 14.17 -11.38 12.46
N LYS A 687 13.74 -12.30 11.59
CA LYS A 687 13.86 -13.75 11.83
C LYS A 687 15.33 -14.13 12.00
N GLY A 688 16.19 -13.72 11.08
CA GLY A 688 17.60 -14.07 11.13
C GLY A 688 18.32 -13.55 12.37
N SER A 689 17.92 -12.37 12.88
CA SER A 689 18.53 -11.79 14.09
C SER A 689 18.46 -12.74 15.30
N ILE A 690 17.34 -13.45 15.48
CA ILE A 690 17.12 -14.44 16.55
C ILE A 690 17.63 -15.82 16.13
N LEU A 691 17.28 -16.27 14.93
CA LEU A 691 17.62 -17.61 14.46
C LEU A 691 19.13 -17.82 14.41
N SER A 692 19.90 -16.82 13.97
CA SER A 692 21.37 -16.90 13.94
C SER A 692 21.97 -17.08 15.33
N VAL A 693 21.41 -16.45 16.37
CA VAL A 693 21.86 -16.61 17.77
C VAL A 693 21.55 -18.03 18.25
N GLN A 694 20.33 -18.50 18.04
CA GLN A 694 19.90 -19.85 18.46
C GLN A 694 20.67 -20.96 17.72
N GLN A 695 20.97 -20.73 16.43
CA GLN A 695 21.70 -21.65 15.57
C GLN A 695 23.22 -21.46 15.65
N LYS A 696 23.70 -20.49 16.42
CA LYS A 696 25.13 -20.15 16.62
C LYS A 696 25.87 -19.87 15.30
N LEU A 697 25.23 -19.12 14.41
CA LEU A 697 25.84 -18.67 13.17
C LEU A 697 26.80 -17.52 13.46
N LEU A 698 27.93 -17.53 12.75
CA LEU A 698 28.94 -16.49 12.82
C LEU A 698 28.50 -15.24 12.04
#